data_AF-A0A9K3GN72-F1
#
_entry.id   AF-A0A9K3GN72-F1
#
_cell.length_a   1.000
_cell.length_b   1.000
_cell.length_c   1.000
_cell.angle_alpha   90.00
_cell.angle_beta   90.00
_cell.angle_gamma   90.00
#
_symmetry.space_group_name_H-M   'P 1'
#
loop_
_entity.id
_entity.type
_entity.pdbx_description
1 polymer ?
#
loop_
_entity_poly.entity_id
_entity_poly.type
_entity_poly.pdbx_seq_one_letter_code
_entity_poly.pdbx_strand_id
1 'polypeptide(L)'
;MITTWKSQPVLYSKNASVLLYEKKGDAWEAVKWGHDARQTYGKKRKAGPDFMLVSLFKLLLSSDTLGITVPPLPPGISVTRVLSDLMRFMRVQVEHRLEKTYDGYMTLEDVNWYMTLPPSWGARARATMLRAACSAGLADSPNSHRLHLLLEPEAAAIYCVSRGEEWTVKEGETFILVDAGGGTVDVSALTKRTQAGKDCLVEAVPSRGDACGAALVDQAFWEYLGGRLGDPGLVSASSDVRGIHNIASRWEARKREVQYMDQDDMCIEIPPRITKLLPEGVRDTLDDTDGDLDLTSDEVADIFRPAVTRVITLIEHTMTEVQNKMGQRPSALMLVGGFSASHYLVGCIKHHFKGQVDRVWNPADPGSAVMCGGVLYAKDPTVLETSAAVGLGMVLEQGEEASFSLTHTPSEVVKMPKRGQNQRHTTRGRVVQGGDLCQVKEGDTQTPVSITELPLSLISKTPLKPMTMITKEQPHNSLQPLSPGDCDALRLKYPSWFRPVEQAMKASATVLTIPASGCMERADAIATFCARAILSMPSLHVIKNSWCEFGVPGMASLALALPAVLDSLTGIDWQSTRIEDDSLQILASFLPQMPNLREVRFTGNRISVVGARALAGALRQCPKLEEVLLGDDCNIPRADRSDLYNPICDALVAGAPRVQTVSVVCSGLTFL
;
A
#
# COMPACT_ATOMS: atom_id res chain seq x y z
N MET A 1 -28.13 -7.57 -12.08
CA MET A 1 -26.69 -7.68 -11.80
C MET A 1 -25.97 -7.88 -13.13
N ILE A 2 -24.92 -7.12 -13.43
CA ILE A 2 -24.10 -7.33 -14.63
C ILE A 2 -23.02 -8.34 -14.24
N THR A 3 -23.12 -9.57 -14.76
CA THR A 3 -22.23 -10.68 -14.40
C THR A 3 -21.55 -11.31 -15.62
N THR A 4 -21.80 -10.78 -16.81
CA THR A 4 -21.21 -11.24 -18.06
C THR A 4 -20.48 -10.08 -18.73
N TRP A 5 -19.26 -10.33 -19.17
CA TRP A 5 -18.39 -9.30 -19.70
C TRP A 5 -17.89 -9.66 -21.08
N LYS A 6 -17.70 -8.64 -21.92
CA LYS A 6 -17.15 -8.83 -23.26
C LYS A 6 -15.72 -9.42 -23.17
N SER A 7 -15.43 -10.38 -24.03
CA SER A 7 -14.11 -11.03 -24.14
C SER A 7 -13.68 -11.78 -22.87
N GLN A 8 -14.62 -12.08 -21.98
CA GLN A 8 -14.35 -12.81 -20.74
C GLN A 8 -13.96 -14.27 -21.02
N PRO A 9 -12.86 -14.79 -20.41
CA PRO A 9 -12.35 -16.12 -20.73
C PRO A 9 -13.19 -17.25 -20.12
N VAL A 10 -13.78 -17.03 -18.95
CA VAL A 10 -14.62 -17.99 -18.20
C VAL A 10 -15.80 -17.26 -17.57
N LEU A 11 -16.89 -17.97 -17.29
CA LEU A 11 -18.04 -17.36 -16.61
C LEU A 11 -17.64 -16.95 -15.18
N TYR A 12 -17.48 -15.65 -14.97
CA TYR A 12 -17.09 -15.07 -13.68
C TYR A 12 -17.85 -13.77 -13.45
N SER A 13 -18.29 -13.51 -12.23
CA SER A 13 -19.16 -12.36 -11.94
C SER A 13 -18.46 -11.01 -12.12
N LYS A 14 -17.12 -10.96 -12.12
CA LYS A 14 -16.31 -9.73 -12.25
C LYS A 14 -15.60 -9.60 -13.59
N ASN A 15 -15.32 -8.35 -13.95
CA ASN A 15 -14.36 -8.00 -14.99
C ASN A 15 -12.98 -7.72 -14.39
N ALA A 16 -11.95 -7.69 -15.22
CA ALA A 16 -10.60 -7.32 -14.80
C ALA A 16 -10.45 -5.80 -14.61
N SER A 17 -9.78 -5.36 -13.55
CA SER A 17 -9.37 -3.95 -13.37
C SER A 17 -8.10 -3.66 -14.17
N VAL A 18 -8.24 -3.63 -15.49
CA VAL A 18 -7.14 -3.43 -16.45
C VAL A 18 -7.59 -2.45 -17.52
N LEU A 19 -6.71 -1.54 -17.93
CA LEU A 19 -6.93 -0.58 -19.01
C LEU A 19 -5.88 -0.74 -20.09
N LEU A 20 -6.28 -0.60 -21.34
CA LEU A 20 -5.36 -0.42 -22.47
C LEU A 20 -5.36 1.05 -22.84
N TYR A 21 -4.21 1.67 -22.73
CA TYR A 21 -3.96 3.02 -23.22
C TYR A 21 -3.35 2.97 -24.63
N GLU A 22 -3.79 3.90 -25.47
CA GLU A 22 -3.21 4.17 -26.78
C GLU A 22 -2.71 5.62 -26.81
N LYS A 23 -1.51 5.82 -27.35
CA LYS A 23 -0.94 7.14 -27.56
C LYS A 23 -1.48 7.69 -28.88
N LYS A 24 -2.13 8.84 -28.81
CA LYS A 24 -2.65 9.59 -29.97
C LYS A 24 -2.01 10.96 -29.99
N GLY A 25 -1.03 11.14 -30.89
CA GLY A 25 -0.14 12.31 -30.85
C GLY A 25 0.67 12.32 -29.55
N ASP A 26 0.60 13.40 -28.79
CA ASP A 26 1.28 13.54 -27.50
C ASP A 26 0.44 13.12 -26.29
N ALA A 27 -0.82 12.71 -26.49
CA ALA A 27 -1.74 12.35 -25.42
C ALA A 27 -1.94 10.84 -25.30
N TRP A 28 -2.14 10.37 -24.08
CA TRP A 28 -2.55 8.98 -23.79
C TRP A 28 -4.04 8.91 -23.53
N GLU A 29 -4.72 7.98 -24.21
CA GLU A 29 -6.15 7.75 -24.07
C GLU A 29 -6.46 6.30 -23.70
N ALA A 30 -7.32 6.11 -22.70
CA ALA A 30 -7.83 4.79 -22.36
C ALA A 30 -8.84 4.32 -23.43
N VAL A 31 -8.46 3.33 -24.23
CA VAL A 31 -9.25 2.86 -25.39
C VAL A 31 -10.04 1.59 -25.10
N LYS A 32 -9.59 0.75 -24.16
CA LYS A 32 -10.26 -0.48 -23.75
C LYS A 32 -10.11 -0.73 -22.25
N TRP A 33 -10.98 -1.55 -21.69
CA TRP A 33 -10.91 -2.00 -20.30
C TRP A 33 -11.19 -3.50 -20.15
N GLY A 34 -10.83 -4.06 -18.99
CA GLY A 34 -11.16 -5.41 -18.62
C GLY A 34 -10.53 -6.48 -19.50
N HIS A 35 -11.25 -7.58 -19.68
CA HIS A 35 -10.79 -8.66 -20.55
C HIS A 35 -10.66 -8.23 -22.02
N ASP A 36 -11.47 -7.25 -22.48
CA ASP A 36 -11.33 -6.68 -23.83
C ASP A 36 -9.98 -5.95 -23.99
N ALA A 37 -9.50 -5.25 -22.96
CA ALA A 37 -8.17 -4.64 -22.96
C ALA A 37 -7.07 -5.69 -23.07
N ARG A 38 -7.12 -6.74 -22.22
CA ARG A 38 -6.14 -7.85 -22.25
C ARG A 38 -6.11 -8.54 -23.60
N GLN A 39 -7.27 -8.95 -24.12
CA GLN A 39 -7.35 -9.65 -25.40
C GLN A 39 -6.90 -8.77 -26.57
N THR A 40 -7.27 -7.49 -26.59
CA THR A 40 -6.83 -6.55 -27.64
C THR A 40 -5.32 -6.37 -27.61
N TYR A 41 -4.74 -6.24 -26.42
CA TYR A 41 -3.29 -6.15 -26.25
C TYR A 41 -2.60 -7.46 -26.68
N GLY A 42 -3.10 -8.62 -26.26
CA GLY A 42 -2.56 -9.93 -26.62
C GLY A 42 -2.66 -10.28 -28.10
N LYS A 43 -3.61 -9.69 -28.85
CA LYS A 43 -3.67 -9.84 -30.32
C LYS A 43 -2.52 -9.13 -31.03
N LYS A 44 -1.88 -8.12 -30.40
CA LYS A 44 -0.74 -7.40 -30.98
C LYS A 44 0.49 -8.30 -30.99
N ARG A 45 1.15 -8.36 -32.16
CA ARG A 45 2.38 -9.14 -32.33
C ARG A 45 3.60 -8.46 -31.72
N LYS A 46 3.60 -7.13 -31.64
CA LYS A 46 4.67 -6.34 -31.03
C LYS A 46 4.09 -5.26 -30.12
N ALA A 47 4.75 -5.00 -28.99
CA ALA A 47 4.52 -3.78 -28.22
C ALA A 47 4.96 -2.60 -29.11
N GLY A 48 4.02 -1.74 -29.48
CA GLY A 48 4.37 -0.43 -30.02
C GLY A 48 4.58 0.55 -28.86
N PRO A 49 5.40 1.61 -29.02
CA PRO A 49 5.55 2.65 -28.00
C PRO A 49 4.23 3.38 -27.72
N ASP A 50 3.25 3.21 -28.59
CA ASP A 50 1.94 3.84 -28.52
C ASP A 50 0.91 3.03 -27.71
N PHE A 51 1.26 1.88 -27.14
CA PHE A 51 0.29 1.09 -26.37
C PHE A 51 0.84 0.66 -25.02
N MET A 52 0.06 0.87 -23.96
CA MET A 52 0.41 0.43 -22.61
C MET A 52 -0.78 -0.26 -21.95
N LEU A 53 -0.55 -1.48 -21.46
CA LEU A 53 -1.51 -2.19 -20.63
C LEU A 53 -1.25 -1.84 -19.16
N VAL A 54 -2.24 -1.26 -18.51
CA VAL A 54 -2.16 -0.75 -17.14
C VAL A 54 -3.03 -1.63 -16.24
N SER A 55 -2.42 -2.19 -15.20
CA SER A 55 -3.07 -3.07 -14.21
C SER A 55 -2.49 -2.85 -12.83
N LEU A 56 -3.11 -3.43 -11.80
CA LEU A 56 -2.67 -3.33 -10.39
C LEU A 56 -2.53 -1.90 -9.85
N PHE A 57 -3.04 -0.90 -10.56
CA PHE A 57 -2.95 0.53 -10.20
C PHE A 57 -3.66 0.89 -8.88
N LYS A 58 -4.55 0.03 -8.35
CA LYS A 58 -5.09 0.19 -6.98
C LYS A 58 -3.98 0.10 -5.92
N LEU A 59 -2.91 -0.66 -6.18
CA LEU A 59 -1.79 -0.80 -5.25
C LEU A 59 -1.00 0.50 -5.09
N LEU A 60 -1.03 1.38 -6.09
CA LEU A 60 -0.43 2.73 -6.02
C LEU A 60 -1.14 3.66 -5.02
N LEU A 61 -2.27 3.23 -4.44
CA LEU A 61 -2.97 3.94 -3.37
C LEU A 61 -2.60 3.44 -1.97
N SER A 62 -1.86 2.34 -1.88
CA SER A 62 -1.39 1.74 -0.62
C SER A 62 0.07 2.12 -0.37
N SER A 63 0.45 2.24 0.90
CA SER A 63 1.87 2.31 1.32
C SER A 63 2.54 0.93 1.30
N ASP A 64 1.76 -0.15 1.43
CA ASP A 64 2.28 -1.51 1.56
C ASP A 64 2.21 -2.25 0.22
N THR A 65 3.23 -2.07 -0.62
CA THR A 65 3.41 -2.84 -1.88
C THR A 65 4.64 -3.74 -1.85
N LEU A 66 5.14 -4.06 -0.65
CA LEU A 66 6.35 -4.86 -0.47
C LEU A 66 6.24 -6.20 -1.22
N GLY A 67 7.26 -6.49 -2.02
CA GLY A 67 7.39 -7.76 -2.75
C GLY A 67 6.55 -7.88 -4.02
N ILE A 68 5.71 -6.89 -4.37
CA ILE A 68 4.97 -6.89 -5.64
C ILE A 68 5.41 -5.75 -6.57
N THR A 69 5.71 -6.09 -7.81
CA THR A 69 6.05 -5.12 -8.86
C THR A 69 4.78 -4.61 -9.53
N VAL A 70 4.51 -3.31 -9.37
CA VAL A 70 3.36 -2.67 -10.02
C VAL A 70 3.78 -2.17 -11.41
N PRO A 71 3.05 -2.49 -12.49
CA PRO A 71 3.34 -1.96 -13.82
C PRO A 71 3.31 -0.43 -13.86
N PRO A 72 4.22 0.23 -14.59
CA PRO A 72 4.26 1.67 -14.66
C PRO A 72 3.02 2.24 -15.34
N LEU A 73 2.63 3.44 -14.92
CA LEU A 73 1.59 4.21 -15.60
C LEU A 73 2.13 4.86 -16.88
N PRO A 74 1.29 5.16 -17.88
CA PRO A 74 1.71 5.92 -19.03
C PRO A 74 2.25 7.30 -18.62
N PRO A 75 3.30 7.82 -19.27
CA PRO A 75 3.87 9.13 -18.95
C PRO A 75 2.81 10.23 -18.87
N GLY A 76 2.81 10.98 -17.77
CA GLY A 76 1.86 12.08 -17.53
C GLY A 76 0.46 11.65 -17.06
N ILE A 77 0.18 10.34 -16.94
CA ILE A 77 -1.10 9.84 -16.45
C ILE A 77 -1.01 9.50 -14.96
N SER A 78 -1.86 10.13 -14.15
CA SER A 78 -1.94 9.89 -12.70
C SER A 78 -2.83 8.70 -12.35
N VAL A 79 -2.62 8.09 -11.17
CA VAL A 79 -3.49 7.00 -10.66
C VAL A 79 -4.96 7.44 -10.58
N THR A 80 -5.23 8.69 -10.18
CA THR A 80 -6.58 9.27 -10.15
C THR A 80 -7.23 9.24 -11.54
N ARG A 81 -6.45 9.56 -12.58
CA ARG A 81 -6.93 9.52 -13.97
C ARG A 81 -7.22 8.09 -14.42
N VAL A 82 -6.34 7.13 -14.09
CA VAL A 82 -6.55 5.70 -14.39
C VAL A 82 -7.84 5.18 -13.75
N LEU A 83 -8.07 5.51 -12.48
CA LEU A 83 -9.28 5.15 -11.75
C LEU A 83 -10.53 5.80 -12.37
N SER A 84 -10.43 7.08 -12.75
CA SER A 84 -11.51 7.80 -13.41
C SER A 84 -11.85 7.18 -14.77
N ASP A 85 -10.86 6.79 -15.57
CA ASP A 85 -11.10 6.15 -16.85
C ASP A 85 -11.75 4.76 -16.69
N LEU A 86 -11.32 3.97 -15.70
CA LEU A 86 -11.99 2.70 -15.35
C LEU A 86 -13.46 2.92 -14.98
N MET A 87 -13.72 3.88 -14.09
CA MET A 87 -15.08 4.20 -13.66
C MET A 87 -15.95 4.75 -14.79
N ARG A 88 -15.37 5.51 -15.73
CA ARG A 88 -16.06 5.97 -16.94
C ARG A 88 -16.50 4.78 -17.80
N PHE A 89 -15.65 3.77 -17.99
CA PHE A 89 -16.05 2.55 -18.69
C PHE A 89 -17.17 1.80 -17.97
N MET A 90 -17.12 1.71 -16.63
CA MET A 90 -18.20 1.09 -15.85
C MET A 90 -19.50 1.88 -15.96
N ARG A 91 -19.43 3.23 -15.89
CA ARG A 91 -20.58 4.13 -16.05
C ARG A 91 -21.29 3.88 -17.37
N VAL A 92 -20.56 3.80 -18.48
CA VAL A 92 -21.11 3.52 -19.81
C VAL A 92 -21.83 2.17 -19.87
N GLN A 93 -21.35 1.14 -19.16
CA GLN A 93 -22.06 -0.13 -19.08
C GLN A 93 -23.38 -0.02 -18.30
N VAL A 94 -23.40 0.78 -17.23
CA VAL A 94 -24.61 1.03 -16.45
C VAL A 94 -25.61 1.85 -17.26
N GLU A 95 -25.17 2.93 -17.92
CA GLU A 95 -25.99 3.74 -18.84
C GLU A 95 -26.68 2.85 -19.88
N HIS A 96 -25.91 2.02 -20.60
CA HIS A 96 -26.46 1.12 -21.61
C HIS A 96 -27.44 0.09 -21.02
N ARG A 97 -27.16 -0.39 -19.80
CA ARG A 97 -28.07 -1.33 -19.12
C ARG A 97 -29.37 -0.66 -18.69
N LEU A 98 -29.32 0.58 -18.22
CA LEU A 98 -30.51 1.35 -17.87
C LEU A 98 -31.38 1.57 -19.09
N GLU A 99 -30.80 2.05 -20.19
CA GLU A 99 -31.50 2.27 -21.46
C GLU A 99 -32.16 0.98 -21.94
N LYS A 100 -31.41 -0.14 -22.00
CA LYS A 100 -31.96 -1.42 -22.47
C LYS A 100 -33.04 -2.02 -21.55
N THR A 101 -32.96 -1.79 -20.24
CA THR A 101 -33.86 -2.44 -19.26
C THR A 101 -35.10 -1.59 -18.99
N TYR A 102 -34.95 -0.27 -19.00
CA TYR A 102 -35.96 0.68 -18.57
C TYR A 102 -36.34 1.69 -19.66
N ASP A 103 -35.90 1.54 -20.92
CA ASP A 103 -36.35 2.34 -22.07
C ASP A 103 -36.37 3.86 -21.82
N GLY A 104 -35.35 4.36 -21.11
CA GLY A 104 -35.21 5.78 -20.75
C GLY A 104 -36.01 6.25 -19.53
N TYR A 105 -36.85 5.42 -18.90
CA TYR A 105 -37.55 5.75 -17.65
C TYR A 105 -36.64 5.94 -16.44
N MET A 106 -35.42 5.40 -16.50
CA MET A 106 -34.38 5.60 -15.50
C MET A 106 -33.12 6.13 -16.16
N THR A 107 -32.49 7.10 -15.52
CA THR A 107 -31.24 7.73 -15.94
C THR A 107 -30.14 7.47 -14.92
N LEU A 108 -28.94 7.99 -15.16
CA LEU A 108 -27.87 7.96 -14.17
C LEU A 108 -28.16 8.77 -12.90
N GLU A 109 -29.09 9.73 -12.96
CA GLU A 109 -29.48 10.51 -11.78
C GLU A 109 -30.23 9.64 -10.76
N ASP A 110 -30.88 8.56 -11.22
CA ASP A 110 -31.60 7.59 -10.39
C ASP A 110 -30.68 6.53 -9.75
N VAL A 111 -29.38 6.56 -10.07
CA VAL A 111 -28.41 5.57 -9.58
C VAL A 111 -27.73 6.04 -8.31
N ASN A 112 -27.79 5.20 -7.28
CA ASN A 112 -26.92 5.27 -6.11
C ASN A 112 -25.70 4.37 -6.29
N TRP A 113 -24.51 4.96 -6.19
CA TRP A 113 -23.22 4.31 -6.34
C TRP A 113 -22.65 3.93 -4.97
N TYR A 114 -22.53 2.63 -4.73
CA TYR A 114 -21.85 2.11 -3.55
C TYR A 114 -20.48 1.56 -3.97
N MET A 115 -19.42 2.23 -3.53
CA MET A 115 -18.05 1.88 -3.85
C MET A 115 -17.38 1.23 -2.65
N THR A 116 -16.92 -0.01 -2.84
CA THR A 116 -16.26 -0.76 -1.77
C THR A 116 -14.77 -0.43 -1.71
N LEU A 117 -14.22 -0.30 -0.51
CA LEU A 117 -12.81 0.02 -0.28
C LEU A 117 -12.16 -0.91 0.76
N PRO A 118 -10.86 -1.23 0.62
CA PRO A 118 -10.12 -1.93 1.66
C PRO A 118 -10.15 -1.15 2.98
N PRO A 119 -10.17 -1.84 4.14
CA PRO A 119 -10.20 -1.19 5.44
C PRO A 119 -8.88 -0.48 5.75
N SER A 120 -7.77 -1.00 5.23
CA SER A 120 -6.41 -0.48 5.35
C SER A 120 -6.20 0.87 4.66
N TRP A 121 -7.10 1.29 3.77
CA TRP A 121 -6.94 2.53 3.00
C TRP A 121 -7.20 3.78 3.86
N GLY A 122 -6.18 4.63 3.96
CA GLY A 122 -6.23 5.93 4.63
C GLY A 122 -7.02 7.01 3.87
N ALA A 123 -7.10 8.20 4.46
CA ALA A 123 -7.93 9.30 3.95
C ALA A 123 -7.55 9.74 2.52
N ARG A 124 -6.25 9.73 2.19
CA ARG A 124 -5.75 10.09 0.85
C ARG A 124 -6.24 9.14 -0.23
N ALA A 125 -6.21 7.83 0.02
CA ALA A 125 -6.69 6.82 -0.91
C ALA A 125 -8.20 6.96 -1.13
N ARG A 126 -8.97 7.13 -0.04
CA ARG A 126 -10.43 7.36 -0.08
C ARG A 126 -10.79 8.61 -0.87
N ALA A 127 -10.14 9.74 -0.59
CA ALA A 127 -10.36 11.00 -1.32
C ALA A 127 -10.01 10.87 -2.81
N THR A 128 -8.96 10.11 -3.14
CA THR A 128 -8.56 9.85 -4.53
C THR A 128 -9.63 9.06 -5.28
N MET A 129 -10.22 8.04 -4.65
CA MET A 129 -11.34 7.29 -5.24
C MET A 129 -12.58 8.16 -5.46
N LEU A 130 -12.94 9.01 -4.49
CA LEU A 130 -14.08 9.92 -4.63
C LEU A 130 -13.87 10.93 -5.76
N ARG A 131 -12.67 11.53 -5.85
CA ARG A 131 -12.31 12.43 -6.97
C ARG A 131 -12.34 11.73 -8.32
N ALA A 132 -11.84 10.50 -8.38
CA ALA A 132 -11.90 9.69 -9.60
C ALA A 132 -13.35 9.40 -10.01
N ALA A 133 -14.23 9.07 -9.06
CA ALA A 133 -15.65 8.84 -9.32
C ALA A 133 -16.36 10.10 -9.86
N CYS A 134 -16.05 11.27 -9.30
CA CYS A 134 -16.60 12.53 -9.78
C CYS A 134 -16.08 12.89 -11.18
N SER A 135 -14.77 12.74 -11.40
CA SER A 135 -14.13 12.96 -12.71
C SER A 135 -14.68 12.00 -13.78
N ALA A 136 -15.07 10.81 -13.35
CA ALA A 136 -15.74 9.82 -14.17
C ALA A 136 -17.24 10.06 -14.33
N GLY A 137 -17.81 11.14 -13.81
CA GLY A 137 -19.22 11.51 -13.94
C GLY A 137 -20.19 10.56 -13.26
N LEU A 138 -19.77 9.85 -12.20
CA LEU A 138 -20.70 9.04 -11.39
C LEU A 138 -21.54 9.94 -10.46
N ALA A 139 -20.95 11.05 -10.02
CA ALA A 139 -21.57 12.04 -9.15
C ALA A 139 -20.95 13.43 -9.37
N ASP A 140 -21.69 14.48 -9.01
CA ASP A 140 -21.26 15.87 -9.25
C ASP A 140 -20.20 16.36 -8.24
N SER A 141 -20.14 15.74 -7.07
CA SER A 141 -19.15 16.06 -6.05
C SER A 141 -18.87 14.87 -5.12
N PRO A 142 -17.71 14.87 -4.41
CA PRO A 142 -17.37 13.83 -3.44
C PRO A 142 -18.41 13.64 -2.33
N ASN A 143 -19.20 14.69 -2.02
CA ASN A 143 -20.22 14.69 -0.98
C ASN A 143 -21.64 14.42 -1.53
N SER A 144 -21.76 13.99 -2.78
CA SER A 144 -23.06 13.65 -3.37
C SER A 144 -23.78 12.60 -2.53
N HIS A 145 -25.07 12.82 -2.28
CA HIS A 145 -25.93 11.86 -1.57
C HIS A 145 -26.12 10.54 -2.33
N ARG A 146 -25.70 10.47 -3.60
CA ARG A 146 -25.74 9.27 -4.46
C ARG A 146 -24.42 8.51 -4.48
N LEU A 147 -23.36 9.01 -3.82
CA LEU A 147 -22.05 8.37 -3.79
C LEU A 147 -21.72 7.93 -2.36
N HIS A 148 -21.69 6.61 -2.16
CA HIS A 148 -21.48 5.99 -0.87
C HIS A 148 -20.20 5.16 -0.88
N LEU A 149 -19.46 5.23 0.23
CA LEU A 149 -18.36 4.31 0.50
C LEU A 149 -18.84 3.22 1.45
N LEU A 150 -18.40 1.99 1.19
CA LEU A 150 -18.64 0.83 2.04
C LEU A 150 -17.30 0.10 2.22
N LEU A 151 -16.99 -0.42 3.41
CA LEU A 151 -15.77 -1.21 3.55
C LEU A 151 -15.99 -2.59 2.94
N GLU A 152 -14.99 -3.08 2.21
CA GLU A 152 -14.96 -4.45 1.67
C GLU A 152 -15.26 -5.51 2.73
N PRO A 153 -14.66 -5.46 3.96
CA PRO A 153 -14.98 -6.45 4.99
C PRO A 153 -16.41 -6.36 5.52
N GLU A 154 -16.99 -5.17 5.61
CA GLU A 154 -18.39 -5.00 6.04
C GLU A 154 -19.35 -5.59 5.01
N ALA A 155 -19.13 -5.26 3.73
CA ALA A 155 -19.90 -5.81 2.63
C ALA A 155 -19.83 -7.33 2.61
N ALA A 156 -18.62 -7.90 2.63
CA ALA A 156 -18.46 -9.34 2.58
C ALA A 156 -19.07 -10.04 3.82
N ALA A 157 -18.94 -9.46 5.01
CA ALA A 157 -19.55 -10.02 6.22
C ALA A 157 -21.08 -10.04 6.14
N ILE A 158 -21.73 -9.00 5.60
CA ILE A 158 -23.19 -9.00 5.34
C ILE A 158 -23.57 -10.16 4.43
N TYR A 159 -22.84 -10.35 3.34
CA TYR A 159 -23.08 -11.47 2.44
C TYR A 159 -22.95 -12.81 3.15
N CYS A 160 -21.87 -13.01 3.90
CA CYS A 160 -21.59 -14.24 4.61
C CYS A 160 -22.64 -14.54 5.70
N VAL A 161 -23.07 -13.55 6.48
CA VAL A 161 -24.11 -13.70 7.51
C VAL A 161 -25.49 -13.94 6.89
N SER A 162 -25.81 -13.28 5.77
CA SER A 162 -27.11 -13.44 5.09
C SER A 162 -27.35 -14.84 4.52
N ARG A 163 -26.29 -15.63 4.32
CA ARG A 163 -26.32 -17.03 3.86
C ARG A 163 -26.64 -18.02 4.98
N GLY A 164 -27.35 -17.58 6.03
CA GLY A 164 -27.47 -18.15 7.37
C GLY A 164 -27.80 -19.65 7.54
N GLU A 165 -28.06 -20.39 6.47
CA GLU A 165 -28.17 -21.86 6.49
C GLU A 165 -26.79 -22.55 6.57
N GLU A 166 -25.72 -21.93 6.07
CA GLU A 166 -24.38 -22.54 6.06
C GLU A 166 -23.52 -22.13 7.27
N TRP A 167 -23.80 -20.98 7.88
CA TRP A 167 -23.01 -20.42 8.97
C TRP A 167 -23.80 -19.41 9.81
N THR A 168 -23.70 -19.50 11.14
CA THR A 168 -24.37 -18.61 12.08
C THR A 168 -23.39 -18.14 13.14
N VAL A 169 -23.16 -16.83 13.23
CA VAL A 169 -22.42 -16.20 14.34
C VAL A 169 -23.38 -15.94 15.49
N LYS A 170 -22.97 -16.32 16.69
CA LYS A 170 -23.73 -15.99 17.91
C LYS A 170 -23.33 -14.62 18.44
N GLU A 171 -24.21 -14.04 19.25
CA GLU A 171 -23.92 -12.83 19.99
C GLU A 171 -22.60 -12.97 20.78
N GLY A 172 -21.70 -12.03 20.58
CA GLY A 172 -20.38 -11.97 21.22
C GLY A 172 -19.29 -12.86 20.64
N GLU A 173 -19.60 -13.73 19.68
CA GLU A 173 -18.59 -14.47 18.95
C GLU A 173 -17.80 -13.54 18.02
N THR A 174 -16.49 -13.77 17.95
CA THR A 174 -15.56 -13.03 17.08
C THR A 174 -15.07 -13.97 16.00
N PHE A 175 -15.16 -13.56 14.74
CA PHE A 175 -14.60 -14.29 13.60
C PHE A 175 -13.63 -13.39 12.84
N ILE A 176 -12.76 -13.99 12.04
CA ILE A 176 -11.85 -13.26 11.16
C ILE A 176 -12.34 -13.44 9.73
N LEU A 177 -12.58 -12.33 9.05
CA LEU A 177 -12.81 -12.28 7.62
C LEU A 177 -11.47 -12.04 6.91
N VAL A 178 -11.17 -12.86 5.92
CA VAL A 178 -9.97 -12.80 5.08
C VAL A 178 -10.43 -12.53 3.65
N ASP A 179 -10.34 -11.28 3.20
CA ASP A 179 -10.57 -10.92 1.79
C ASP A 179 -9.26 -11.09 1.01
N ALA A 180 -9.07 -12.29 0.45
CA ALA A 180 -7.94 -12.59 -0.41
C ALA A 180 -8.24 -12.17 -1.85
N GLY A 181 -7.82 -10.95 -2.19
CA GLY A 181 -8.00 -10.35 -3.50
C GLY A 181 -6.90 -10.69 -4.52
N GLY A 182 -6.99 -10.05 -5.69
CA GLY A 182 -5.98 -10.20 -6.73
C GLY A 182 -4.67 -9.47 -6.43
N GLY A 183 -4.74 -8.29 -5.80
CA GLY A 183 -3.55 -7.49 -5.45
C GLY A 183 -3.23 -7.50 -3.96
N THR A 184 -4.25 -7.38 -3.12
CA THR A 184 -4.11 -7.34 -1.66
C THR A 184 -4.84 -8.49 -1.01
N VAL A 185 -4.42 -8.84 0.20
CA VAL A 185 -5.21 -9.61 1.15
C VAL A 185 -5.47 -8.72 2.37
N ASP A 186 -6.73 -8.52 2.71
CA ASP A 186 -7.17 -7.71 3.84
C ASP A 186 -7.85 -8.61 4.88
N VAL A 187 -7.49 -8.44 6.15
CA VAL A 187 -7.96 -9.25 7.28
C VAL A 187 -8.63 -8.36 8.31
N SER A 188 -9.87 -8.71 8.65
CA SER A 188 -10.70 -7.97 9.62
C SER A 188 -11.28 -8.92 10.65
N ALA A 189 -11.02 -8.65 11.94
CA ALA A 189 -11.65 -9.38 13.04
C ALA A 189 -12.95 -8.69 13.45
N LEU A 190 -14.07 -9.40 13.34
CA LEU A 190 -15.40 -8.85 13.55
C LEU A 190 -16.11 -9.61 14.67
N THR A 191 -16.66 -8.89 15.65
CA THR A 191 -17.51 -9.45 16.69
C THR A 191 -18.97 -9.14 16.40
N LYS A 192 -19.83 -10.15 16.43
CA LYS A 192 -21.28 -9.95 16.37
C LYS A 192 -21.78 -9.38 17.69
N ARG A 193 -22.55 -8.30 17.61
CA ARG A 193 -23.19 -7.64 18.75
C ARG A 193 -24.65 -7.35 18.44
N THR A 194 -25.45 -7.17 19.49
CA THR A 194 -26.82 -6.70 19.39
C THR A 194 -26.90 -5.32 20.04
N GLN A 195 -27.18 -4.28 19.25
CA GLN A 195 -27.33 -2.90 19.72
C GLN A 195 -28.72 -2.38 19.38
N ALA A 196 -29.42 -1.83 20.38
CA ALA A 196 -30.79 -1.32 20.24
C ALA A 196 -31.77 -2.31 19.57
N GLY A 197 -31.60 -3.61 19.83
CA GLY A 197 -32.45 -4.67 19.25
C GLY A 197 -32.13 -5.07 17.81
N LYS A 198 -31.00 -4.61 17.26
CA LYS A 198 -30.50 -4.99 15.93
C LYS A 198 -29.12 -5.63 15.99
N ASP A 199 -28.89 -6.59 15.12
CA ASP A 199 -27.57 -7.20 14.93
C ASP A 199 -26.62 -6.20 14.26
N CYS A 200 -25.41 -6.10 14.79
CA CYS A 200 -24.33 -5.27 14.28
C CYS A 200 -22.99 -6.01 14.33
N LEU A 201 -22.04 -5.61 13.47
CA LEU A 201 -20.65 -6.08 13.53
C LEU A 201 -19.76 -4.96 14.04
N VAL A 202 -18.94 -5.30 15.01
CA VAL A 202 -17.98 -4.40 15.64
C VAL A 202 -16.57 -4.92 15.37
N GLU A 203 -15.68 -4.05 14.92
CA GLU A 203 -14.28 -4.40 14.75
C GLU A 203 -13.64 -4.74 16.11
N ALA A 204 -13.12 -5.96 16.23
CA ALA A 204 -12.50 -6.46 17.46
C ALA A 204 -11.09 -5.88 17.64
N VAL A 205 -10.28 -5.93 16.58
CA VAL A 205 -8.93 -5.35 16.49
C VAL A 205 -8.79 -4.64 15.14
N PRO A 206 -7.91 -3.62 15.02
CA PRO A 206 -7.72 -2.90 13.76
C PRO A 206 -7.44 -3.85 12.60
N SER A 207 -8.16 -3.66 11.49
CA SER A 207 -7.96 -4.42 10.26
C SER A 207 -6.56 -4.21 9.68
N ARG A 208 -6.05 -5.22 8.99
CA ARG A 208 -4.69 -5.24 8.41
C ARG A 208 -4.78 -5.65 6.95
N GLY A 209 -3.88 -5.11 6.13
CA GLY A 209 -3.78 -5.46 4.72
C GLY A 209 -2.34 -5.77 4.35
N ASP A 210 -2.15 -6.59 3.32
CA ASP A 210 -0.84 -6.86 2.75
C ASP A 210 -0.94 -7.10 1.23
N ALA A 211 0.07 -6.70 0.46
CA ALA A 211 0.13 -6.89 -0.99
C ALA A 211 0.57 -8.32 -1.39
N CYS A 212 -0.09 -9.32 -0.82
CA CYS A 212 0.17 -10.74 -1.04
C CYS A 212 -0.99 -11.48 -1.76
N GLY A 213 -1.75 -10.76 -2.58
CA GLY A 213 -2.83 -11.34 -3.39
C GLY A 213 -2.33 -12.25 -4.52
N ALA A 214 -3.27 -12.76 -5.34
CA ALA A 214 -2.96 -13.69 -6.43
C ALA A 214 -1.93 -13.19 -7.46
N ALA A 215 -1.74 -11.87 -7.58
CA ALA A 215 -0.75 -11.28 -8.46
C ALA A 215 0.70 -11.51 -7.98
N LEU A 216 0.92 -11.74 -6.68
CA LEU A 216 2.22 -12.14 -6.16
C LEU A 216 2.59 -13.56 -6.60
N VAL A 217 1.59 -14.45 -6.73
CA VAL A 217 1.75 -15.78 -7.31
C VAL A 217 2.11 -15.67 -8.81
N ASP A 218 1.48 -14.74 -9.54
CA ASP A 218 1.84 -14.46 -10.94
C ASP A 218 3.28 -13.94 -11.08
N GLN A 219 3.70 -13.04 -10.20
CA GLN A 219 5.07 -12.53 -10.20
C GLN A 219 6.07 -13.64 -9.90
N ALA A 220 5.84 -14.46 -8.88
CA ALA A 220 6.70 -15.59 -8.55
C ALA A 220 6.81 -16.58 -9.72
N PHE A 221 5.72 -16.80 -10.47
CA PHE A 221 5.78 -17.59 -11.70
C PHE A 221 6.67 -16.96 -12.77
N TRP A 222 6.57 -15.64 -12.99
CA TRP A 222 7.43 -14.96 -13.96
C TRP A 222 8.90 -14.94 -13.55
N GLU A 223 9.18 -14.81 -12.25
CA GLU A 223 10.53 -14.93 -11.69
C GLU A 223 11.09 -16.35 -11.85
N TYR A 224 10.28 -17.36 -11.53
CA TYR A 224 10.61 -18.77 -11.76
C TYR A 224 10.91 -19.03 -13.23
N LEU A 225 10.01 -18.60 -14.13
CA LEU A 225 10.19 -18.74 -15.57
C LEU A 225 11.48 -18.04 -16.01
N GLY A 226 11.67 -16.77 -15.65
CA GLY A 226 12.88 -16.02 -15.97
C GLY A 226 14.17 -16.69 -15.49
N GLY A 227 14.16 -17.27 -14.29
CA GLY A 227 15.26 -18.06 -13.73
C GLY A 227 15.53 -19.34 -14.52
N ARG A 228 14.49 -20.11 -14.84
CA ARG A 228 14.58 -21.29 -15.73
C ARG A 228 15.13 -20.94 -17.10
N LEU A 229 14.72 -19.78 -17.63
CA LEU A 229 15.12 -19.31 -18.95
C LEU A 229 16.54 -18.70 -19.01
N GLY A 230 17.22 -18.58 -17.85
CA GLY A 230 18.59 -18.07 -17.74
C GLY A 230 18.72 -16.54 -17.85
N ASP A 231 17.60 -15.83 -18.03
CA ASP A 231 17.55 -14.37 -18.02
C ASP A 231 16.16 -13.90 -17.50
N PRO A 232 16.10 -13.38 -16.26
CA PRO A 232 14.89 -12.82 -15.67
C PRO A 232 14.25 -11.68 -16.49
N GLY A 233 15.03 -11.01 -17.33
CA GLY A 233 14.59 -9.95 -18.24
C GLY A 233 14.09 -10.47 -19.59
N LEU A 234 14.33 -11.73 -19.98
CA LEU A 234 14.07 -12.23 -21.32
C LEU A 234 12.58 -12.17 -21.70
N VAL A 235 11.74 -12.48 -20.73
CA VAL A 235 10.29 -12.53 -20.87
C VAL A 235 9.69 -11.12 -20.88
N SER A 236 10.20 -10.23 -20.03
CA SER A 236 9.75 -8.83 -19.92
C SER A 236 10.30 -7.93 -21.05
N ALA A 237 11.48 -8.24 -21.59
CA ALA A 237 12.09 -7.57 -22.74
C ALA A 237 11.62 -8.15 -24.09
N SER A 238 10.88 -9.27 -24.08
CA SER A 238 10.36 -9.86 -25.31
C SER A 238 9.39 -8.89 -25.98
N SER A 239 9.74 -8.49 -27.21
CA SER A 239 8.82 -7.71 -28.04
C SER A 239 7.58 -8.51 -28.47
N ASP A 240 7.54 -9.84 -28.31
CA ASP A 240 6.40 -10.68 -28.69
C ASP A 240 5.30 -10.68 -27.61
N VAL A 241 4.59 -9.54 -27.52
CA VAL A 241 3.45 -9.35 -26.60
C VAL A 241 2.41 -10.46 -26.71
N ARG A 242 2.20 -11.01 -27.91
CA ARG A 242 1.26 -12.13 -28.10
C ARG A 242 1.77 -13.39 -27.41
N GLY A 243 3.04 -13.73 -27.59
CA GLY A 243 3.65 -14.89 -26.92
C GLY A 243 3.57 -14.77 -25.41
N ILE A 244 3.93 -13.61 -24.86
CA ILE A 244 3.85 -13.32 -23.42
C ILE A 244 2.41 -13.39 -22.91
N HIS A 245 1.46 -12.80 -23.62
CA HIS A 245 0.05 -12.87 -23.26
C HIS A 245 -0.48 -14.31 -23.29
N ASN A 246 -0.03 -15.15 -24.22
CA ASN A 246 -0.42 -16.56 -24.27
C ASN A 246 0.08 -17.33 -23.05
N ILE A 247 1.35 -17.17 -22.67
CA ILE A 247 1.90 -17.76 -21.44
C ILE A 247 1.11 -17.27 -20.22
N ALA A 248 0.91 -15.96 -20.10
CA ALA A 248 0.15 -15.35 -19.01
C ALA A 248 -1.27 -15.93 -18.88
N SER A 249 -1.93 -16.14 -20.02
CA SER A 249 -3.30 -16.66 -20.08
C SER A 249 -3.36 -18.14 -19.70
N ARG A 250 -2.38 -18.94 -20.13
CA ARG A 250 -2.25 -20.36 -19.78
C ARG A 250 -1.96 -20.52 -18.29
N TRP A 251 -1.01 -19.76 -17.76
CA TRP A 251 -0.72 -19.70 -16.33
C TRP A 251 -1.97 -19.33 -15.52
N GLU A 252 -2.70 -18.29 -15.91
CA GLU A 252 -3.95 -17.89 -15.24
C GLU A 252 -5.04 -18.98 -15.24
N ALA A 253 -5.10 -19.81 -16.27
CA ALA A 253 -6.02 -20.95 -16.30
C ALA A 253 -5.54 -22.05 -15.34
N ARG A 254 -4.28 -22.49 -15.51
CA ARG A 254 -3.70 -23.61 -14.76
C ARG A 254 -3.57 -23.33 -13.26
N LYS A 255 -3.18 -22.12 -12.85
CA LYS A 255 -3.02 -21.78 -11.43
C LYS A 255 -4.32 -21.89 -10.63
N ARG A 256 -5.49 -21.85 -11.28
CA ARG A 256 -6.81 -22.02 -10.64
C ARG A 256 -7.16 -23.49 -10.40
N GLU A 257 -6.55 -24.40 -11.16
CA GLU A 257 -6.78 -25.84 -11.10
C GLU A 257 -5.96 -26.50 -9.99
N VAL A 258 -4.85 -25.87 -9.58
CA VAL A 258 -3.91 -26.38 -8.56
C VAL A 258 -4.63 -26.72 -7.25
N GLN A 259 -4.54 -28.00 -6.86
CA GLN A 259 -5.05 -28.51 -5.59
C GLN A 259 -3.96 -28.53 -4.51
N TYR A 260 -4.36 -28.38 -3.25
CA TYR A 260 -3.44 -28.56 -2.13
C TYR A 260 -3.09 -30.04 -1.95
N MET A 261 -1.80 -30.36 -1.80
CA MET A 261 -1.28 -31.73 -1.69
C MET A 261 -1.51 -32.59 -2.95
N ASP A 262 -1.72 -31.95 -4.09
CA ASP A 262 -1.67 -32.64 -5.37
C ASP A 262 -0.25 -33.13 -5.67
N GLN A 263 -0.14 -34.27 -6.33
CA GLN A 263 1.14 -34.78 -6.84
C GLN A 263 1.23 -34.70 -8.36
N ASP A 264 0.16 -34.24 -9.02
CA ASP A 264 0.15 -34.09 -10.46
C ASP A 264 1.04 -32.91 -10.91
N ASP A 265 1.90 -33.19 -11.88
CA ASP A 265 2.73 -32.17 -12.52
C ASP A 265 1.89 -31.29 -13.45
N MET A 266 2.32 -30.05 -13.59
CA MET A 266 1.62 -29.03 -14.37
C MET A 266 2.41 -28.63 -15.60
N CYS A 267 1.78 -28.73 -16.76
CA CYS A 267 2.39 -28.37 -18.03
C CYS A 267 1.86 -27.01 -18.55
N ILE A 268 2.78 -26.15 -19.01
CA ILE A 268 2.51 -24.86 -19.62
C ILE A 268 3.24 -24.76 -20.97
N GLU A 269 2.48 -24.71 -22.06
CA GLU A 269 3.05 -24.56 -23.39
C GLU A 269 3.73 -23.19 -23.57
N ILE A 270 5.02 -23.21 -23.93
CA ILE A 270 5.82 -22.02 -24.23
C ILE A 270 5.85 -21.83 -25.75
N PRO A 271 5.36 -20.70 -26.29
CA PRO A 271 5.31 -20.49 -27.73
C PRO A 271 6.69 -20.67 -28.40
N PRO A 272 6.78 -21.33 -29.58
CA PRO A 272 8.05 -21.65 -30.25
C PRO A 272 9.00 -20.47 -30.54
N ARG A 273 8.49 -19.24 -30.50
CA ARG A 273 9.32 -18.03 -30.64
C ARG A 273 10.01 -17.63 -29.34
N ILE A 274 9.36 -17.87 -28.20
CA ILE A 274 9.97 -17.68 -26.89
C ILE A 274 11.01 -18.79 -26.68
N THR A 275 10.70 -20.04 -27.03
CA THR A 275 11.67 -21.16 -26.94
C THR A 275 12.92 -20.91 -27.81
N LYS A 276 12.77 -20.26 -28.96
CA LYS A 276 13.89 -19.83 -29.81
C LYS A 276 14.75 -18.70 -29.21
N LEU A 277 14.27 -17.97 -28.22
CA LEU A 277 15.06 -16.96 -27.51
C LEU A 277 15.85 -17.56 -26.34
N LEU A 278 15.60 -18.83 -26.00
CA LEU A 278 16.25 -19.49 -24.88
C LEU A 278 17.68 -19.92 -25.22
N PRO A 279 18.60 -19.87 -24.24
CA PRO A 279 19.92 -20.48 -24.34
C PRO A 279 19.83 -21.98 -24.69
N GLU A 280 20.82 -22.52 -25.41
CA GLU A 280 20.82 -23.93 -25.85
C GLU A 280 20.66 -24.91 -24.68
N GLY A 281 21.41 -24.76 -23.58
CA GLY A 281 21.30 -25.66 -22.41
C GLY A 281 20.01 -25.51 -21.59
N VAL A 282 19.18 -24.50 -21.86
CA VAL A 282 17.85 -24.33 -21.26
C VAL A 282 16.80 -25.03 -22.11
N ARG A 283 16.96 -25.03 -23.44
CA ARG A 283 16.04 -25.72 -24.35
C ARG A 283 15.99 -27.21 -24.06
N ASP A 284 17.11 -27.81 -23.69
CA ASP A 284 17.23 -29.22 -23.31
C ASP A 284 16.50 -29.57 -22.00
N THR A 285 16.01 -28.56 -21.25
CA THR A 285 15.18 -28.75 -20.04
C THR A 285 13.69 -28.55 -20.29
N LEU A 286 13.31 -28.11 -21.49
CA LEU A 286 11.94 -28.15 -21.99
C LEU A 286 11.75 -29.48 -22.72
N ASP A 287 10.54 -30.03 -22.75
CA ASP A 287 10.31 -31.28 -23.48
C ASP A 287 10.69 -31.11 -24.97
N ASP A 288 11.56 -32.02 -25.46
CA ASP A 288 12.21 -31.98 -26.78
C ASP A 288 11.19 -32.03 -27.94
N THR A 289 9.96 -32.44 -27.66
CA THR A 289 8.93 -32.70 -28.66
C THR A 289 7.98 -31.52 -28.92
N ASP A 290 7.56 -30.77 -27.89
CA ASP A 290 6.49 -29.77 -28.03
C ASP A 290 6.81 -28.36 -27.48
N GLY A 291 7.94 -28.16 -26.79
CA GLY A 291 8.33 -26.85 -26.25
C GLY A 291 7.52 -26.44 -25.01
N ASP A 292 7.08 -27.43 -24.25
CA ASP A 292 6.30 -27.29 -23.03
C ASP A 292 7.21 -27.12 -21.80
N LEU A 293 6.74 -26.31 -20.83
CA LEU A 293 7.35 -26.19 -19.51
C LEU A 293 6.58 -27.06 -18.53
N ASP A 294 7.22 -28.14 -18.10
CA ASP A 294 6.72 -29.01 -17.05
C ASP A 294 7.17 -28.48 -15.68
N LEU A 295 6.20 -28.34 -14.78
CA LEU A 295 6.38 -27.88 -13.42
C LEU A 295 5.98 -29.00 -12.49
N THR A 296 6.94 -29.45 -11.68
CA THR A 296 6.65 -30.43 -10.63
C THR A 296 5.73 -29.84 -9.57
N SER A 297 4.99 -30.69 -8.86
CA SER A 297 4.15 -30.25 -7.74
C SER A 297 4.90 -29.40 -6.69
N ASP A 298 6.17 -29.71 -6.41
CA ASP A 298 7.03 -28.94 -5.51
C ASP A 298 7.39 -27.55 -6.07
N GLU A 299 7.69 -27.44 -7.37
CA GLU A 299 7.94 -26.16 -8.02
C GLU A 299 6.69 -25.27 -8.04
N VAL A 300 5.52 -25.86 -8.28
CA VAL A 300 4.24 -25.13 -8.18
C VAL A 300 4.01 -24.66 -6.74
N ALA A 301 4.28 -25.50 -5.75
CA ALA A 301 4.19 -25.11 -4.34
C ALA A 301 5.14 -23.95 -4.00
N ASP A 302 6.37 -23.98 -4.52
CA ASP A 302 7.35 -22.90 -4.34
C ASP A 302 6.92 -21.59 -5.00
N ILE A 303 6.25 -21.64 -6.15
CA ILE A 303 5.67 -20.44 -6.79
C ILE A 303 4.56 -19.83 -5.92
N PHE A 304 3.73 -20.64 -5.26
CA PHE A 304 2.67 -20.15 -4.38
C PHE A 304 3.18 -19.69 -3.00
N ARG A 305 4.29 -20.25 -2.53
CA ARG A 305 4.83 -20.08 -1.17
C ARG A 305 4.95 -18.62 -0.72
N PRO A 306 5.49 -17.67 -1.51
CA PRO A 306 5.63 -16.28 -1.07
C PRO A 306 4.30 -15.62 -0.68
N ALA A 307 3.24 -15.88 -1.46
CA ALA A 307 1.91 -15.34 -1.18
C ALA A 307 1.26 -16.06 0.00
N VAL A 308 1.27 -17.41 0.00
CA VAL A 308 0.63 -18.22 1.05
C VAL A 308 1.24 -17.94 2.43
N THR A 309 2.56 -17.86 2.54
CA THR A 309 3.23 -17.57 3.82
C THR A 309 2.79 -16.23 4.38
N ARG A 310 2.75 -15.17 3.55
CA ARG A 310 2.32 -13.84 3.99
C ARG A 310 0.86 -13.80 4.42
N VAL A 311 -0.02 -14.49 3.71
CA VAL A 311 -1.44 -14.62 4.10
C VAL A 311 -1.57 -15.32 5.46
N ILE A 312 -0.85 -16.43 5.67
CA ILE A 312 -0.87 -17.15 6.94
C ILE A 312 -0.37 -16.25 8.08
N THR A 313 0.77 -15.58 7.90
CA THR A 313 1.33 -14.66 8.90
C THR A 313 0.36 -13.52 9.25
N LEU A 314 -0.33 -12.96 8.25
CA LEU A 314 -1.32 -11.90 8.46
C LEU A 314 -2.51 -12.38 9.33
N ILE A 315 -2.97 -13.61 9.09
CA ILE A 315 -4.04 -14.24 9.89
C ILE A 315 -3.53 -14.54 11.30
N GLU A 316 -2.35 -15.15 11.47
CA GLU A 316 -1.76 -15.47 12.78
C GLU A 316 -1.58 -14.23 13.66
N HIS A 317 -1.11 -13.14 13.07
CA HIS A 317 -0.93 -11.89 13.78
C HIS A 317 -2.28 -11.35 14.27
N THR A 318 -3.29 -11.34 13.40
CA THR A 318 -4.64 -10.90 13.76
C THR A 318 -5.25 -11.79 14.85
N MET A 319 -5.07 -13.11 14.78
CA MET A 319 -5.53 -14.05 15.81
C MET A 319 -4.88 -13.76 17.18
N THR A 320 -3.58 -13.47 17.18
CA THR A 320 -2.83 -13.13 18.39
C THR A 320 -3.35 -11.85 19.02
N GLU A 321 -3.61 -10.81 18.22
CA GLU A 321 -4.18 -9.55 18.72
C GLU A 321 -5.59 -9.73 19.28
N VAL A 322 -6.44 -10.52 18.60
CA VAL A 322 -7.78 -10.87 19.09
C VAL A 322 -7.68 -11.58 20.45
N GLN A 323 -6.80 -12.58 20.57
CA GLN A 323 -6.59 -13.30 21.82
C GLN A 323 -6.11 -12.37 22.95
N ASN A 324 -5.18 -11.46 22.66
CA ASN A 324 -4.62 -10.53 23.65
C ASN A 324 -5.65 -9.49 24.11
N LYS A 325 -6.47 -8.97 23.20
CA LYS A 325 -7.43 -7.91 23.50
C LYS A 325 -8.75 -8.42 24.06
N MET A 326 -9.23 -9.56 23.55
CA MET A 326 -10.55 -10.10 23.86
C MET A 326 -10.52 -11.25 24.88
N GLY A 327 -9.33 -11.81 25.17
CA GLY A 327 -9.20 -12.98 26.05
C GLY A 327 -9.73 -14.29 25.44
N GLN A 328 -10.18 -14.26 24.19
CA GLN A 328 -10.75 -15.39 23.47
C GLN A 328 -10.15 -15.49 22.07
N ARG A 329 -10.02 -16.72 21.55
CA ARG A 329 -9.66 -16.95 20.15
C ARG A 329 -10.86 -16.64 19.25
N PRO A 330 -10.62 -16.26 17.98
CA PRO A 330 -11.70 -16.20 17.02
C PRO A 330 -12.31 -17.58 16.77
N SER A 331 -13.63 -17.65 16.64
CA SER A 331 -14.36 -18.90 16.41
C SER A 331 -14.18 -19.44 14.99
N ALA A 332 -14.03 -18.55 14.00
CA ALA A 332 -13.93 -18.96 12.60
C ALA A 332 -13.05 -18.05 11.75
N LEU A 333 -12.55 -18.62 10.64
CA LEU A 333 -12.00 -17.89 9.50
C LEU A 333 -13.02 -17.94 8.35
N MET A 334 -13.31 -16.79 7.76
CA MET A 334 -14.17 -16.64 6.58
C MET A 334 -13.35 -16.14 5.41
N LEU A 335 -13.18 -16.97 4.39
CA LEU A 335 -12.33 -16.65 3.24
C LEU A 335 -13.21 -16.15 2.09
N VAL A 336 -12.98 -14.91 1.68
CA VAL A 336 -13.67 -14.22 0.58
C VAL A 336 -12.64 -13.62 -0.36
N GLY A 337 -13.09 -13.07 -1.49
CA GLY A 337 -12.19 -12.52 -2.50
C GLY A 337 -11.83 -13.52 -3.59
N GLY A 338 -11.27 -13.02 -4.68
CA GLY A 338 -11.01 -13.82 -5.88
C GLY A 338 -9.92 -14.89 -5.68
N PHE A 339 -8.93 -14.63 -4.83
CA PHE A 339 -7.86 -15.56 -4.54
C PHE A 339 -8.30 -16.68 -3.60
N SER A 340 -9.33 -16.47 -2.78
CA SER A 340 -9.98 -17.55 -2.01
C SER A 340 -10.76 -18.56 -2.87
N ALA A 341 -10.82 -18.37 -4.20
CA ALA A 341 -11.23 -19.43 -5.12
C ALA A 341 -10.11 -20.45 -5.42
N SER A 342 -8.85 -20.16 -5.05
CA SER A 342 -7.73 -21.09 -5.20
C SER A 342 -7.85 -22.25 -4.20
N HIS A 343 -7.97 -23.46 -4.72
CA HIS A 343 -8.00 -24.68 -3.91
C HIS A 343 -6.70 -24.86 -3.11
N TYR A 344 -5.55 -24.53 -3.72
CA TYR A 344 -4.25 -24.54 -3.04
C TYR A 344 -4.23 -23.62 -1.81
N LEU A 345 -4.54 -22.31 -1.98
CA LEU A 345 -4.54 -21.35 -0.86
C LEU A 345 -5.49 -21.78 0.25
N VAL A 346 -6.73 -22.13 -0.09
CA VAL A 346 -7.74 -22.54 0.89
C VAL A 346 -7.31 -23.83 1.61
N GLY A 347 -6.69 -24.77 0.90
CA GLY A 347 -6.14 -25.99 1.48
C GLY A 347 -5.01 -25.70 2.47
N CYS A 348 -4.06 -24.84 2.13
CA CYS A 348 -2.98 -24.40 3.03
C CYS A 348 -3.56 -23.76 4.31
N ILE A 349 -4.50 -22.83 4.19
CA ILE A 349 -5.13 -22.15 5.34
C ILE A 349 -5.89 -23.17 6.21
N LYS A 350 -6.70 -24.05 5.60
CA LYS A 350 -7.44 -25.09 6.32
C LYS A 350 -6.51 -26.03 7.08
N HIS A 351 -5.39 -26.41 6.47
CA HIS A 351 -4.39 -27.27 7.10
C HIS A 351 -3.71 -26.56 8.28
N HIS A 352 -3.22 -25.35 8.06
CA HIS A 352 -2.46 -24.58 9.05
C HIS A 352 -3.29 -24.24 10.29
N PHE A 353 -4.53 -23.78 10.11
CA PHE A 353 -5.41 -23.36 11.21
C PHE A 353 -6.31 -24.48 11.76
N LYS A 354 -6.09 -25.73 11.36
CA LYS A 354 -6.83 -26.88 11.87
C LYS A 354 -6.66 -27.00 13.38
N GLY A 355 -7.76 -26.98 14.13
CA GLY A 355 -7.76 -27.05 15.60
C GLY A 355 -7.34 -25.75 16.30
N GLN A 356 -7.03 -24.69 15.55
CA GLN A 356 -6.78 -23.35 16.11
C GLN A 356 -8.03 -22.48 16.14
N VAL A 357 -8.97 -22.73 15.22
CA VAL A 357 -10.32 -22.16 15.12
C VAL A 357 -11.33 -23.29 14.97
N ASP A 358 -12.60 -23.04 15.29
CA ASP A 358 -13.66 -24.06 15.18
C ASP A 358 -13.96 -24.40 13.72
N ARG A 359 -13.84 -23.41 12.82
CA ARG A 359 -14.15 -23.58 11.41
C ARG A 359 -13.38 -22.64 10.49
N VAL A 360 -12.99 -23.15 9.33
CA VAL A 360 -12.57 -22.36 8.17
C VAL A 360 -13.61 -22.54 7.08
N TRP A 361 -14.25 -21.46 6.64
CA TRP A 361 -15.33 -21.49 5.67
C TRP A 361 -15.08 -20.49 4.54
N ASN A 362 -15.54 -20.84 3.34
CA ASN A 362 -15.53 -19.99 2.17
C ASN A 362 -16.85 -20.23 1.41
N PRO A 363 -17.52 -19.19 0.88
CA PRO A 363 -18.73 -19.38 0.08
C PRO A 363 -18.39 -20.03 -1.26
N ALA A 364 -19.41 -20.56 -1.95
CA ALA A 364 -19.26 -21.19 -3.27
C ALA A 364 -18.67 -20.23 -4.33
N ASP A 365 -19.01 -18.95 -4.27
CA ASP A 365 -18.37 -17.89 -5.07
C ASP A 365 -17.78 -16.83 -4.11
N PRO A 366 -16.53 -17.02 -3.65
CA PRO A 366 -15.86 -16.05 -2.77
C PRO A 366 -15.54 -14.75 -3.50
N GLY A 367 -15.38 -14.82 -4.83
CA GLY A 367 -15.16 -13.67 -5.68
C GLY A 367 -16.27 -12.64 -5.55
N SER A 368 -17.55 -13.04 -5.57
CA SER A 368 -18.67 -12.09 -5.56
C SER A 368 -19.07 -11.56 -4.19
N ALA A 369 -18.54 -12.10 -3.08
CA ALA A 369 -19.02 -11.83 -1.73
C ALA A 369 -19.16 -10.33 -1.39
N VAL A 370 -18.12 -9.54 -1.63
CA VAL A 370 -18.11 -8.09 -1.41
C VAL A 370 -19.19 -7.37 -2.23
N MET A 371 -19.33 -7.71 -3.52
CA MET A 371 -20.31 -7.05 -4.40
C MET A 371 -21.75 -7.42 -4.02
N CYS A 372 -22.01 -8.70 -3.80
CA CYS A 372 -23.32 -9.18 -3.36
C CYS A 372 -23.70 -8.56 -2.02
N GLY A 373 -22.76 -8.52 -1.07
CA GLY A 373 -22.92 -7.89 0.22
C GLY A 373 -23.18 -6.38 0.14
N GLY A 374 -22.49 -5.68 -0.74
CA GLY A 374 -22.75 -4.26 -0.99
C GLY A 374 -24.15 -3.99 -1.55
N VAL A 375 -24.66 -4.87 -2.42
CA VAL A 375 -26.05 -4.78 -2.91
C VAL A 375 -27.05 -5.08 -1.79
N LEU A 376 -26.78 -6.05 -0.92
CA LEU A 376 -27.62 -6.33 0.24
C LEU A 376 -27.66 -5.14 1.20
N TYR A 377 -26.51 -4.54 1.49
CA TYR A 377 -26.41 -3.31 2.28
C TYR A 377 -27.19 -2.15 1.64
N ALA A 378 -27.07 -1.96 0.33
CA ALA A 378 -27.78 -0.89 -0.37
C ALA A 378 -29.30 -1.07 -0.35
N LYS A 379 -29.79 -2.31 -0.38
CA LYS A 379 -31.24 -2.60 -0.29
C LYS A 379 -31.81 -2.32 1.10
N ASP A 380 -31.06 -2.67 2.12
CA ASP A 380 -31.44 -2.41 3.50
C ASP A 380 -30.19 -2.11 4.35
N PRO A 381 -29.86 -0.82 4.51
CA PRO A 381 -28.72 -0.38 5.32
C PRO A 381 -28.85 -0.66 6.82
N THR A 382 -29.94 -1.33 7.24
CA THR A 382 -30.21 -1.73 8.63
C THR A 382 -30.00 -3.22 8.89
N VAL A 383 -29.76 -4.04 7.84
CA VAL A 383 -29.50 -5.49 7.96
C VAL A 383 -28.35 -5.79 8.90
N LEU A 384 -27.36 -4.89 8.92
CA LEU A 384 -26.21 -5.00 9.77
C LEU A 384 -25.63 -3.61 10.00
N GLU A 385 -25.77 -3.10 11.21
CA GLU A 385 -25.08 -1.86 11.57
C GLU A 385 -23.59 -2.18 11.78
N THR A 386 -22.71 -1.33 11.29
CA THR A 386 -21.26 -1.48 11.51
C THR A 386 -20.78 -0.29 12.32
N SER A 387 -20.12 -0.56 13.44
CA SER A 387 -19.49 0.49 14.23
C SER A 387 -18.01 0.53 13.90
N ALA A 388 -17.64 1.26 12.85
CA ALA A 388 -16.27 1.70 12.70
C ALA A 388 -15.99 2.75 13.80
N ALA A 389 -15.14 2.43 14.77
CA ALA A 389 -14.67 3.42 15.73
C ALA A 389 -13.66 4.33 15.01
N VAL A 390 -14.15 5.32 14.28
CA VAL A 390 -13.29 6.38 13.73
C VAL A 390 -12.94 7.32 14.89
N GLY A 391 -11.71 7.19 15.41
CA GLY A 391 -11.16 8.19 16.31
C GLY A 391 -10.93 9.50 15.55
N LEU A 392 -11.87 10.45 15.67
CA LEU A 392 -11.66 11.82 15.22
C LEU A 392 -10.87 12.55 16.31
N GLY A 393 -9.61 12.85 16.01
CA GLY A 393 -8.82 13.80 16.78
C GLY A 393 -9.12 15.23 16.31
N MET A 394 -8.96 16.20 17.19
CA MET A 394 -8.82 17.61 16.83
C MET A 394 -7.61 18.13 17.59
N VAL A 395 -6.66 18.74 16.89
CA VAL A 395 -5.56 19.47 17.55
C VAL A 395 -6.01 20.92 17.73
N LEU A 396 -6.30 21.31 18.97
CA LEU A 396 -6.58 22.71 19.31
C LEU A 396 -5.25 23.47 19.50
N GLU A 397 -5.06 24.53 18.72
CA GLU A 397 -3.99 25.50 18.97
C GLU A 397 -4.38 26.40 20.14
N GLN A 398 -3.69 26.20 21.27
CA GLN A 398 -3.66 27.03 22.47
C GLN A 398 -4.90 27.04 23.41
N GLY A 399 -4.63 26.72 24.68
CA GLY A 399 -5.01 27.56 25.83
C GLY A 399 -6.44 27.62 26.36
N GLU A 400 -7.48 27.13 25.67
CA GLU A 400 -8.87 27.28 26.18
C GLU A 400 -9.54 25.95 26.55
N GLU A 401 -10.03 25.87 27.79
CA GLU A 401 -11.00 24.84 28.21
C GLU A 401 -12.32 25.07 27.48
N ALA A 402 -12.61 24.24 26.48
CA ALA A 402 -13.92 24.18 25.86
C ALA A 402 -14.64 22.91 26.30
N SER A 403 -15.79 23.08 26.95
CA SER A 403 -16.75 21.99 27.17
C SER A 403 -17.64 21.86 25.94
N PHE A 404 -17.66 20.68 25.32
CA PHE A 404 -18.48 20.40 24.15
C PHE A 404 -19.64 19.47 24.51
N SER A 405 -20.87 19.86 24.15
CA SER A 405 -22.00 18.96 24.06
C SER A 405 -22.51 18.99 22.61
N LEU A 406 -22.27 17.92 21.84
CA LEU A 406 -22.87 17.76 20.52
C LEU A 406 -24.31 17.28 20.69
N THR A 407 -25.27 18.17 20.42
CA THR A 407 -26.69 17.80 20.33
C THR A 407 -27.00 17.35 18.91
N HIS A 408 -27.80 16.28 18.81
CA HIS A 408 -28.21 15.66 17.56
C HIS A 408 -29.06 16.62 16.71
N THR A 409 -28.47 17.34 15.75
CA THR A 409 -29.19 17.83 14.54
C THR A 409 -28.22 18.37 13.48
N PRO A 410 -28.50 18.20 12.16
CA PRO A 410 -27.50 18.27 11.09
C PRO A 410 -27.26 19.66 10.48
N SER A 411 -27.65 20.74 11.16
CA SER A 411 -27.60 22.08 10.56
C SER A 411 -27.40 23.15 11.60
N GLU A 412 -26.17 23.38 12.04
CA GLU A 412 -25.77 24.70 12.54
C GLU A 412 -24.25 24.83 12.58
N VAL A 413 -23.76 25.94 12.03
CA VAL A 413 -22.39 26.42 12.22
C VAL A 413 -22.18 26.60 13.72
N VAL A 414 -21.20 25.88 14.30
CA VAL A 414 -20.84 26.00 15.72
C VAL A 414 -20.46 27.46 16.02
N LYS A 415 -21.32 28.19 16.72
CA LYS A 415 -21.03 29.52 17.24
C LYS A 415 -20.53 29.40 18.68
N MET A 416 -19.31 29.87 18.94
CA MET A 416 -18.74 29.95 20.29
C MET A 416 -19.46 31.01 21.14
N PRO A 417 -19.70 30.78 22.45
CA PRO A 417 -20.28 31.78 23.33
C PRO A 417 -19.25 32.87 23.67
N LYS A 418 -19.67 34.15 23.64
CA LYS A 418 -18.82 35.29 24.01
C LYS A 418 -18.80 35.50 25.52
N ARG A 419 -17.60 35.58 26.12
CA ARG A 419 -17.37 36.32 27.37
C ARG A 419 -16.00 37.01 27.34
N GLY A 420 -16.00 38.30 27.70
CA GLY A 420 -14.80 39.04 28.11
C GLY A 420 -14.11 39.84 27.00
N GLN A 421 -13.93 41.13 27.26
CA GLN A 421 -13.54 42.21 26.36
C GLN A 421 -12.20 42.05 25.60
N ASN A 422 -12.22 42.60 24.37
CA ASN A 422 -11.09 43.08 23.57
C ASN A 422 -10.06 42.07 23.03
N GLN A 423 -10.43 41.33 21.99
CA GLN A 423 -9.71 41.26 20.71
C GLN A 423 -10.50 40.40 19.70
N ARG A 424 -10.61 40.83 18.44
CA ARG A 424 -11.26 40.07 17.36
C ARG A 424 -10.27 39.05 16.78
N HIS A 425 -10.27 37.82 17.28
CA HIS A 425 -9.68 36.69 16.58
C HIS A 425 -10.72 35.56 16.45
N THR A 426 -11.14 35.28 15.22
CA THR A 426 -11.88 34.05 14.86
C THR A 426 -10.86 32.98 14.49
N THR A 427 -10.60 32.04 15.39
CA THR A 427 -9.72 30.89 15.12
C THR A 427 -10.50 29.82 14.35
N ARG A 428 -10.08 29.48 13.12
CA ARG A 428 -10.63 28.37 12.33
C ARG A 428 -9.95 27.07 12.78
N GLY A 429 -10.64 26.23 13.56
CA GLY A 429 -10.18 24.88 13.87
C GLY A 429 -10.40 23.93 12.68
N ARG A 430 -9.44 23.03 12.43
CA ARG A 430 -9.49 21.99 11.38
C ARG A 430 -9.50 20.62 12.06
N VAL A 431 -10.39 19.70 11.63
CA VAL A 431 -10.58 18.41 12.29
C VAL A 431 -9.34 17.50 12.19
N VAL A 432 -8.97 16.84 11.11
CA VAL A 432 -7.79 15.91 11.04
C VAL A 432 -8.00 14.59 11.79
N GLN A 433 -8.26 13.55 11.02
CA GLN A 433 -8.32 12.17 11.50
C GLN A 433 -6.92 11.70 11.95
N GLY A 434 -6.82 11.01 13.08
CA GLY A 434 -5.56 10.47 13.57
C GLY A 434 -4.98 9.44 12.60
N GLY A 435 -3.81 9.76 12.04
CA GLY A 435 -3.04 8.87 11.16
C GLY A 435 -2.06 9.61 10.23
N ASP A 436 -2.46 10.73 9.63
CA ASP A 436 -1.65 11.44 8.64
C ASP A 436 -1.36 12.88 9.07
N LEU A 437 -0.13 13.13 9.54
CA LEU A 437 0.41 14.48 9.76
C LEU A 437 0.78 15.10 8.40
N CYS A 438 -0.09 15.91 7.80
CA CYS A 438 0.29 16.78 6.71
C CYS A 438 0.76 18.14 7.26
N GLN A 439 2.06 18.42 7.17
CA GLN A 439 2.60 19.78 7.35
C GLN A 439 2.36 20.56 6.05
N VAL A 440 1.65 21.69 6.10
CA VAL A 440 1.48 22.61 4.98
C VAL A 440 2.28 23.88 5.30
N LYS A 441 3.24 24.26 4.45
CA LYS A 441 3.94 25.55 4.54
C LYS A 441 3.11 26.64 3.87
N GLU A 442 3.18 27.85 4.43
CA GLU A 442 2.51 29.04 3.91
C GLU A 442 3.09 29.40 2.53
N GLY A 443 2.31 29.22 1.46
CA GLY A 443 2.70 29.58 0.08
C GLY A 443 2.54 28.48 -0.99
N ASP A 444 2.25 27.22 -0.62
CA ASP A 444 2.01 26.16 -1.59
C ASP A 444 0.63 26.28 -2.26
N THR A 445 0.60 26.39 -3.60
CA THR A 445 -0.62 26.40 -4.42
C THR A 445 -1.20 25.00 -4.68
N GLN A 446 -0.79 23.98 -3.93
CA GLN A 446 -1.50 22.69 -3.94
C GLN A 446 -2.66 22.76 -2.95
N THR A 447 -3.89 22.76 -3.49
CA THR A 447 -5.13 22.80 -2.72
C THR A 447 -5.11 21.78 -1.57
N PRO A 448 -5.15 22.22 -0.31
CA PRO A 448 -5.16 21.31 0.83
C PRO A 448 -6.55 20.64 0.91
N VAL A 449 -6.59 19.31 0.98
CA VAL A 449 -7.86 18.57 1.19
C VAL A 449 -8.48 19.05 2.49
N SER A 450 -9.58 19.79 2.38
CA SER A 450 -10.38 20.22 3.52
C SER A 450 -11.17 19.03 4.04
N ILE A 451 -11.30 18.88 5.36
CA ILE A 451 -12.22 17.89 5.97
C ILE A 451 -13.66 18.06 5.46
N THR A 452 -14.00 19.21 4.87
CA THR A 452 -15.29 19.44 4.19
C THR A 452 -15.50 18.60 2.92
N GLU A 453 -14.50 17.83 2.46
CA GLU A 453 -14.59 16.98 1.25
C GLU A 453 -14.86 15.49 1.53
N LEU A 454 -14.97 15.09 2.79
CA LEU A 454 -15.38 13.72 3.17
C LEU A 454 -16.90 13.68 3.41
N PRO A 455 -17.63 12.69 2.87
CA PRO A 455 -19.05 12.53 3.13
C PRO A 455 -19.35 12.44 4.63
N LEU A 456 -20.28 13.28 5.13
CA LEU A 456 -20.75 13.26 6.52
C LEU A 456 -21.29 11.88 6.96
N SER A 457 -21.71 11.04 6.02
CA SER A 457 -22.17 9.66 6.27
C SER A 457 -21.10 8.74 6.87
N LEU A 458 -19.81 9.12 6.81
CA LEU A 458 -18.70 8.40 7.46
C LEU A 458 -18.42 8.88 8.89
N ILE A 459 -19.00 10.02 9.28
CA ILE A 459 -18.77 10.65 10.59
C ILE A 459 -19.84 10.23 11.61
N SER A 460 -21.01 9.73 11.18
CA SER A 460 -22.09 9.38 12.10
C SER A 460 -22.67 7.99 11.85
N LYS A 461 -22.47 7.08 12.83
CA LYS A 461 -23.43 6.02 13.18
C LYS A 461 -23.20 5.35 14.55
N THR A 462 -22.40 5.96 15.44
CA THR A 462 -22.30 5.56 16.85
C THR A 462 -22.32 6.78 17.77
N PRO A 463 -22.81 6.65 19.03
CA PRO A 463 -22.50 7.64 20.04
C PRO A 463 -20.97 7.68 20.19
N LEU A 464 -20.37 8.81 19.85
CA LEU A 464 -18.98 9.09 20.18
C LEU A 464 -18.83 8.81 21.67
N LYS A 465 -17.86 7.97 22.06
CA LYS A 465 -17.47 7.84 23.46
C LYS A 465 -17.25 9.26 24.02
N PRO A 466 -17.55 9.51 25.31
CA PRO A 466 -17.14 10.77 25.94
C PRO A 466 -15.70 11.03 25.56
N MET A 467 -15.42 12.20 24.97
CA MET A 467 -14.05 12.63 24.72
C MET A 467 -13.30 12.40 26.02
N THR A 468 -12.37 11.44 26.01
CA THR A 468 -11.36 11.41 27.06
C THR A 468 -10.66 12.75 26.90
N MET A 469 -10.83 13.64 27.87
CA MET A 469 -9.88 14.72 28.04
C MET A 469 -8.53 14.03 28.22
N ILE A 470 -7.79 13.92 27.12
CA ILE A 470 -6.36 13.85 27.21
C ILE A 470 -6.00 15.25 27.66
N THR A 471 -6.03 15.47 28.98
CA THR A 471 -5.23 16.55 29.54
C THR A 471 -3.86 16.36 28.96
N LYS A 472 -3.37 17.38 28.25
CA LYS A 472 -2.00 17.44 27.75
C LYS A 472 -1.06 16.92 28.85
N GLU A 473 -0.64 15.66 28.77
CA GLU A 473 0.78 15.44 28.95
C GLU A 473 1.41 16.16 27.76
N GLN A 474 2.11 17.23 28.12
CA GLN A 474 2.42 18.35 27.27
C GLN A 474 2.97 17.93 25.91
N PRO A 475 2.41 18.39 24.77
CA PRO A 475 3.14 18.40 23.53
C PRO A 475 4.08 19.59 23.61
N HIS A 476 5.22 19.39 24.25
CA HIS A 476 6.41 20.07 23.79
C HIS A 476 6.75 19.45 22.43
N ASN A 477 6.52 20.22 21.37
CA ASN A 477 7.25 20.05 20.13
C ASN A 477 8.73 20.21 20.45
N SER A 478 9.35 19.09 20.78
CA SER A 478 10.78 18.87 20.85
C SER A 478 10.89 17.38 21.16
N LEU A 479 11.46 16.60 20.25
CA LEU A 479 12.11 15.37 20.69
C LEU A 479 12.99 15.75 21.90
N GLN A 480 12.91 15.00 23.00
CA GLN A 480 13.67 15.32 24.22
C GLN A 480 14.87 14.37 24.33
N PRO A 481 16.03 14.85 24.84
CA PRO A 481 17.17 14.00 25.19
C PRO A 481 16.76 12.78 26.01
N LEU A 482 17.53 11.69 25.93
CA LEU A 482 17.28 10.50 26.75
C LEU A 482 17.50 10.82 28.23
N SER A 483 16.55 10.46 29.08
CA SER A 483 16.71 10.54 30.54
C SER A 483 17.50 9.33 31.07
N PRO A 484 18.09 9.40 32.27
CA PRO A 484 18.76 8.24 32.89
C PRO A 484 17.86 7.00 32.99
N GLY A 485 16.57 7.19 33.29
CA GLY A 485 15.59 6.10 33.34
C GLY A 485 15.28 5.49 31.96
N ASP A 486 15.25 6.30 30.90
CA ASP A 486 15.14 5.79 29.52
C ASP A 486 16.36 4.93 29.17
N CYS A 487 17.56 5.38 29.54
CA CYS A 487 18.80 4.65 29.29
C CYS A 487 18.81 3.30 30.01
N ASP A 488 18.35 3.23 31.27
CA ASP A 488 18.29 1.98 32.03
C ASP A 488 17.24 1.01 31.45
N ALA A 489 16.07 1.51 31.06
CA ALA A 489 15.04 0.70 30.41
C ALA A 489 15.51 0.14 29.06
N LEU A 490 16.20 0.95 28.25
CA LEU A 490 16.76 0.52 26.96
C LEU A 490 17.93 -0.44 27.12
N ARG A 491 18.78 -0.25 28.14
CA ARG A 491 19.88 -1.17 28.45
C ARG A 491 19.36 -2.54 28.85
N LEU A 492 18.22 -2.60 29.54
CA LEU A 492 17.57 -3.86 29.92
C LEU A 492 16.89 -4.54 28.71
N LYS A 493 16.23 -3.74 27.87
CA LYS A 493 15.39 -4.23 26.76
C LYS A 493 16.20 -4.61 25.51
N TYR A 494 17.28 -3.89 25.21
CA TYR A 494 18.09 -4.05 23.99
C TYR A 494 19.61 -3.89 24.25
N PRO A 495 20.22 -4.73 25.10
CA PRO A 495 21.60 -4.53 25.59
C PRO A 495 22.68 -4.56 24.50
N SER A 496 22.54 -5.41 23.48
CA SER A 496 23.52 -5.54 22.39
C SER A 496 23.53 -4.34 21.44
N TRP A 497 22.35 -3.75 21.22
CA TRP A 497 22.17 -2.59 20.34
C TRP A 497 22.43 -1.26 21.06
N PHE A 498 21.98 -1.14 22.31
CA PHE A 498 22.04 0.12 23.05
C PHE A 498 23.45 0.44 23.56
N ARG A 499 24.27 -0.57 23.91
CA ARG A 499 25.62 -0.36 24.46
C ARG A 499 26.54 0.51 23.57
N PRO A 500 26.65 0.27 22.25
CA PRO A 500 27.44 1.14 21.36
C PRO A 500 26.93 2.59 21.30
N VAL A 501 25.61 2.79 21.23
CA VAL A 501 24.99 4.13 21.18
C VAL A 501 25.18 4.87 22.51
N GLU A 502 24.99 4.17 23.62
CA GLU A 502 25.21 4.70 24.96
C GLU A 502 26.68 5.08 25.19
N GLN A 503 27.62 4.26 24.71
CA GLN A 503 29.05 4.57 24.80
C GLN A 503 29.41 5.79 23.95
N ALA A 504 28.84 5.93 22.76
CA ALA A 504 29.03 7.10 21.90
C ALA A 504 28.48 8.39 22.56
N MET A 505 27.31 8.33 23.20
CA MET A 505 26.74 9.44 23.95
C MET A 505 27.64 9.83 25.14
N LYS A 506 28.08 8.86 25.94
CA LYS A 506 28.95 9.11 27.11
C LYS A 506 30.32 9.66 26.72
N ALA A 507 30.85 9.23 25.58
CA ALA A 507 32.12 9.71 25.06
C ALA A 507 32.03 11.06 24.34
N SER A 508 30.83 11.67 24.22
CA SER A 508 30.60 12.84 23.36
C SER A 508 31.18 12.64 21.96
N ALA A 509 30.95 11.46 21.39
CA ALA A 509 31.57 11.04 20.15
C ALA A 509 31.21 11.98 18.99
N THR A 510 32.19 12.25 18.13
CA THR A 510 31.98 12.99 16.88
C THR A 510 31.38 12.11 15.78
N VAL A 511 31.35 10.79 15.99
CA VAL A 511 30.76 9.81 15.07
C VAL A 511 29.76 8.94 15.83
N LEU A 512 28.53 8.88 15.35
CA LEU A 512 27.50 7.97 15.85
C LEU A 512 27.32 6.85 14.85
N THR A 513 27.75 5.64 15.23
CA THR A 513 27.46 4.43 14.45
C THR A 513 26.26 3.72 15.05
N ILE A 514 25.19 3.63 14.27
CA ILE A 514 23.98 2.88 14.61
C ILE A 514 24.21 1.42 14.20
N PRO A 515 24.26 0.47 15.16
CA PRO A 515 24.53 -0.92 14.89
C PRO A 515 23.34 -1.62 14.24
N ALA A 516 23.62 -2.58 13.34
CA ALA A 516 22.62 -3.35 12.60
C ALA A 516 21.62 -4.05 13.51
N SER A 517 20.33 -4.02 13.13
CA SER A 517 19.26 -4.78 13.78
C SER A 517 18.75 -5.88 12.86
N GLY A 518 18.96 -7.15 13.22
CA GLY A 518 18.48 -8.30 12.43
C GLY A 518 16.96 -8.52 12.41
N CYS A 519 16.15 -7.55 12.86
CA CYS A 519 14.70 -7.66 12.98
C CYS A 519 14.04 -6.33 12.58
N MET A 520 13.25 -6.35 11.49
CA MET A 520 12.62 -5.17 10.87
C MET A 520 11.56 -4.51 11.79
N GLU A 521 10.80 -5.31 12.55
CA GLU A 521 9.70 -4.82 13.41
C GLU A 521 10.13 -3.83 14.51
N ARG A 522 11.45 -3.72 14.78
CA ARG A 522 11.98 -2.89 15.86
C ARG A 522 12.76 -1.66 15.35
N ALA A 523 12.93 -1.54 14.05
CA ALA A 523 13.82 -0.54 13.45
C ALA A 523 13.32 0.90 13.64
N ASP A 524 12.00 1.16 13.58
CA ASP A 524 11.44 2.51 13.77
C ASP A 524 11.47 2.98 15.23
N ALA A 525 11.27 2.05 16.17
CA ALA A 525 11.45 2.33 17.60
C ALA A 525 12.92 2.68 17.89
N ILE A 526 13.84 1.90 17.30
CA ILE A 526 15.29 2.15 17.35
C ILE A 526 15.64 3.53 16.77
N ALA A 527 15.10 3.89 15.61
CA ALA A 527 15.32 5.18 14.96
C ALA A 527 14.84 6.35 15.84
N THR A 528 13.69 6.17 16.51
CA THR A 528 13.17 7.14 17.48
C THR A 528 14.10 7.32 18.68
N PHE A 529 14.74 6.24 19.16
CA PHE A 529 15.74 6.35 20.22
C PHE A 529 17.04 7.00 19.75
N CYS A 530 17.52 6.67 18.54
CA CYS A 530 18.67 7.35 17.94
C CYS A 530 18.42 8.84 17.78
N ALA A 531 17.22 9.24 17.35
CA ALA A 531 16.82 10.62 17.23
C ALA A 531 16.93 11.35 18.59
N ARG A 532 16.49 10.72 19.69
CA ARG A 532 16.64 11.26 21.05
C ARG A 532 18.10 11.30 21.52
N ALA A 533 18.93 10.35 21.09
CA ALA A 533 20.36 10.31 21.38
C ALA A 533 21.14 11.43 20.67
N ILE A 534 20.81 11.72 19.40
CA ILE A 534 21.41 12.81 18.61
C ILE A 534 21.28 14.15 19.31
N LEU A 535 20.14 14.41 19.97
CA LEU A 535 19.93 15.62 20.76
C LEU A 535 20.86 15.78 21.96
N SER A 536 21.49 14.68 22.41
CA SER A 536 22.49 14.69 23.48
C SER A 536 23.93 14.77 22.96
N MET A 537 24.12 14.90 21.63
CA MET A 537 25.43 14.86 20.97
C MET A 537 25.65 16.12 20.12
N PRO A 538 25.86 17.30 20.72
CA PRO A 538 26.01 18.56 19.99
C PRO A 538 27.29 18.64 19.13
N SER A 539 28.28 17.80 19.41
CA SER A 539 29.55 17.71 18.66
C SER A 539 29.53 16.63 17.57
N LEU A 540 28.34 16.18 17.14
CA LEU A 540 28.23 15.09 16.18
C LEU A 540 28.56 15.56 14.76
N HIS A 541 29.57 14.96 14.15
CA HIS A 541 30.05 15.28 12.80
C HIS A 541 29.62 14.24 11.77
N VAL A 542 29.52 12.96 12.15
CA VAL A 542 29.16 11.89 11.21
C VAL A 542 28.11 10.98 11.81
N ILE A 543 27.04 10.71 11.06
CA ILE A 543 26.05 9.68 11.38
C ILE A 543 26.26 8.52 10.42
N LYS A 544 26.55 7.34 10.97
CA LYS A 544 26.66 6.09 10.22
C LYS A 544 25.55 5.15 10.63
N ASN A 545 24.78 4.65 9.67
CA ASN A 545 23.84 3.57 9.87
C ASN A 545 24.39 2.33 9.17
N SER A 546 24.67 1.29 9.96
CA SER A 546 25.11 0.02 9.43
C SER A 546 23.92 -0.92 9.37
N TRP A 547 23.21 -1.00 8.23
CA TRP A 547 22.23 -2.05 7.93
C TRP A 547 20.94 -2.07 8.78
N CYS A 548 20.47 -0.95 9.33
CA CYS A 548 19.12 -0.86 9.91
C CYS A 548 18.09 -0.40 8.86
N GLU A 549 17.01 -1.18 8.69
CA GLU A 549 15.89 -0.88 7.80
C GLU A 549 14.87 0.04 8.47
N PHE A 550 15.10 1.35 8.40
CA PHE A 550 14.16 2.33 8.94
C PHE A 550 13.02 2.57 7.95
N GLY A 551 11.79 2.34 8.41
CA GLY A 551 10.58 2.72 7.68
C GLY A 551 10.38 4.23 7.71
N VAL A 552 9.34 4.70 7.00
CA VAL A 552 8.95 6.12 6.97
C VAL A 552 8.76 6.71 8.38
N PRO A 553 8.14 6.02 9.35
CA PRO A 553 8.01 6.54 10.73
C PRO A 553 9.34 6.71 11.45
N GLY A 554 10.27 5.75 11.32
CA GLY A 554 11.59 5.84 11.92
C GLY A 554 12.43 6.97 11.32
N MET A 555 12.34 7.14 10.00
CA MET A 555 13.01 8.23 9.28
C MET A 555 12.43 9.60 9.62
N ALA A 556 11.11 9.70 9.82
CA ALA A 556 10.47 10.91 10.30
C ALA A 556 10.97 11.29 11.72
N SER A 557 11.12 10.30 12.61
CA SER A 557 11.69 10.54 13.95
C SER A 557 13.13 11.04 13.89
N LEU A 558 13.99 10.44 13.05
CA LEU A 558 15.36 10.93 12.84
C LEU A 558 15.39 12.34 12.27
N ALA A 559 14.53 12.63 11.29
CA ALA A 559 14.38 13.94 10.68
C ALA A 559 14.03 15.04 11.69
N LEU A 560 13.26 14.72 12.74
CA LEU A 560 12.96 15.66 13.83
C LEU A 560 14.18 16.01 14.69
N ALA A 561 15.22 15.16 14.72
CA ALA A 561 16.45 15.39 15.48
C ALA A 561 17.58 16.03 14.68
N LEU A 562 17.60 15.86 13.35
CA LEU A 562 18.63 16.43 12.46
C LEU A 562 18.82 17.94 12.62
N PRO A 563 17.78 18.78 12.82
CA PRO A 563 17.92 20.22 13.08
C PRO A 563 18.91 20.58 14.19
N ALA A 564 19.08 19.71 15.20
CA ALA A 564 19.99 19.97 16.32
C ALA A 564 21.48 19.83 15.97
N VAL A 565 21.81 19.22 14.83
CA VAL A 565 23.18 18.91 14.41
C VAL A 565 23.50 19.35 12.97
N LEU A 566 22.63 20.13 12.32
CA LEU A 566 22.81 20.57 10.92
C LEU A 566 24.14 21.30 10.70
N ASP A 567 24.55 22.14 11.66
CA ASP A 567 25.77 22.95 11.55
C ASP A 567 27.05 22.14 11.79
N SER A 568 26.97 21.01 12.50
CA SER A 568 28.14 20.18 12.85
C SER A 568 28.36 19.01 11.90
N LEU A 569 27.31 18.54 11.21
CA LEU A 569 27.39 17.39 10.32
C LEU A 569 28.28 17.65 9.09
N THR A 570 29.27 16.79 8.92
CA THR A 570 30.17 16.74 7.76
C THR A 570 29.94 15.51 6.89
N GLY A 571 29.35 14.43 7.44
CA GLY A 571 29.12 13.19 6.71
C GLY A 571 27.84 12.46 7.11
N ILE A 572 27.11 11.95 6.12
CA ILE A 572 25.96 11.05 6.30
C ILE A 572 26.23 9.75 5.56
N ASP A 573 26.20 8.65 6.29
CA ASP A 573 26.41 7.31 5.76
C ASP A 573 25.20 6.44 6.11
N TRP A 574 24.31 6.26 5.14
CA TRP A 574 23.09 5.44 5.25
C TRP A 574 23.09 4.31 4.22
N GLN A 575 24.24 3.65 4.09
CA GLN A 575 24.38 2.51 3.21
C GLN A 575 23.55 1.31 3.67
N SER A 576 22.94 0.61 2.70
CA SER A 576 22.25 -0.67 2.92
C SER A 576 21.13 -0.63 3.96
N THR A 577 20.42 0.50 4.04
CA THR A 577 19.34 0.75 4.99
C THR A 577 17.95 0.53 4.38
N ARG A 578 17.89 0.02 3.13
CA ARG A 578 16.66 -0.21 2.36
C ARG A 578 15.76 1.04 2.31
N ILE A 579 16.35 2.24 2.34
CA ILE A 579 15.61 3.50 2.20
C ILE A 579 14.81 3.48 0.88
N GLU A 580 13.51 3.73 0.99
CA GLU A 580 12.55 3.88 -0.12
C GLU A 580 12.32 5.37 -0.44
N ASP A 581 11.65 5.67 -1.56
CA ASP A 581 11.54 7.03 -2.10
C ASP A 581 10.96 8.07 -1.12
N ASP A 582 9.97 7.68 -0.32
CA ASP A 582 9.33 8.59 0.65
C ASP A 582 10.28 8.96 1.79
N SER A 583 10.99 7.97 2.33
CA SER A 583 12.05 8.18 3.33
C SER A 583 13.19 9.03 2.77
N LEU A 584 13.60 8.79 1.52
CA LEU A 584 14.64 9.57 0.87
C LEU A 584 14.20 11.02 0.60
N GLN A 585 12.94 11.25 0.25
CA GLN A 585 12.39 12.60 0.06
C GLN A 585 12.42 13.42 1.37
N ILE A 586 12.07 12.78 2.49
CA ILE A 586 12.18 13.42 3.82
C ILE A 586 13.63 13.85 4.05
N LEU A 587 14.59 12.96 3.83
CA LEU A 587 16.02 13.24 4.01
C LEU A 587 16.53 14.33 3.06
N ALA A 588 16.18 14.23 1.79
CA ALA A 588 16.53 15.19 0.75
C ALA A 588 16.05 16.60 1.09
N SER A 589 14.97 16.75 1.86
CA SER A 589 14.51 18.07 2.31
C SER A 589 15.44 18.75 3.33
N PHE A 590 16.31 17.99 4.01
CA PHE A 590 17.24 18.50 5.02
C PHE A 590 18.68 18.67 4.52
N LEU A 591 19.11 17.92 3.50
CA LEU A 591 20.48 18.04 2.96
C LEU A 591 20.87 19.48 2.57
N PRO A 592 20.00 20.29 1.94
CA PRO A 592 20.32 21.69 1.61
C PRO A 592 20.57 22.57 2.84
N GLN A 593 20.09 22.15 4.01
CA GLN A 593 20.18 22.89 5.26
C GLN A 593 21.46 22.56 6.05
N MET A 594 22.34 21.69 5.53
CA MET A 594 23.59 21.27 6.17
C MET A 594 24.80 22.00 5.53
N PRO A 595 25.25 23.14 6.09
CA PRO A 595 26.26 24.01 5.45
C PRO A 595 27.67 23.41 5.40
N ASN A 596 27.94 22.37 6.19
CA ASN A 596 29.24 21.73 6.33
C ASN A 596 29.30 20.29 5.78
N LEU A 597 28.21 19.83 5.15
CA LEU A 597 28.13 18.49 4.57
C LEU A 597 29.13 18.33 3.43
N ARG A 598 30.05 17.37 3.58
CA ARG A 598 31.10 17.02 2.63
C ARG A 598 30.86 15.68 1.97
N GLU A 599 30.24 14.75 2.68
CA GLU A 599 30.16 13.36 2.27
C GLU A 599 28.75 12.80 2.46
N VAL A 600 28.25 12.15 1.40
CA VAL A 600 26.95 11.47 1.42
C VAL A 600 27.08 10.08 0.81
N ARG A 601 26.73 9.05 1.58
CA ARG A 601 26.74 7.64 1.15
C ARG A 601 25.33 7.04 1.23
N PHE A 602 24.80 6.62 0.08
CA PHE A 602 23.47 5.99 -0.05
C PHE A 602 23.51 4.64 -0.80
N THR A 603 24.68 4.04 -0.98
CA THR A 603 24.85 2.72 -1.61
C THR A 603 23.98 1.64 -0.94
N GLY A 604 23.35 0.73 -1.70
CA GLY A 604 22.64 -0.44 -1.16
C GLY A 604 21.17 -0.22 -0.76
N ASN A 605 20.51 0.83 -1.24
CA ASN A 605 19.14 1.20 -0.84
C ASN A 605 18.08 0.80 -1.88
N ARG A 606 16.81 1.16 -1.68
CA ARG A 606 15.69 0.85 -2.60
C ARG A 606 15.22 2.11 -3.32
N ILE A 607 16.17 2.87 -3.83
CA ILE A 607 15.92 4.18 -4.43
C ILE A 607 15.42 3.98 -5.87
N SER A 608 14.22 4.48 -6.17
CA SER A 608 13.72 4.53 -7.55
C SER A 608 14.11 5.87 -8.21
N VAL A 609 13.73 6.06 -9.47
CA VAL A 609 13.92 7.33 -10.20
C VAL A 609 13.30 8.53 -9.46
N VAL A 610 12.22 8.32 -8.70
CA VAL A 610 11.59 9.38 -7.91
C VAL A 610 12.50 9.84 -6.78
N GLY A 611 13.01 8.90 -5.97
CA GLY A 611 13.95 9.20 -4.90
C GLY A 611 15.28 9.77 -5.42
N ALA A 612 15.79 9.24 -6.53
CA ALA A 612 17.01 9.74 -7.17
C ALA A 612 16.88 11.19 -7.62
N ARG A 613 15.72 11.59 -8.17
CA ARG A 613 15.45 12.99 -8.54
C ARG A 613 15.33 13.91 -7.33
N ALA A 614 14.69 13.46 -6.26
CA ALA A 614 14.61 14.21 -5.01
C ALA A 614 16.00 14.45 -4.41
N LEU A 615 16.83 13.40 -4.39
CA LEU A 615 18.22 13.48 -3.95
C LEU A 615 19.05 14.41 -4.85
N ALA A 616 18.93 14.28 -6.17
CA ALA A 616 19.61 15.15 -7.14
C ALA A 616 19.29 16.64 -6.92
N GLY A 617 18.00 16.97 -6.71
CA GLY A 617 17.56 18.33 -6.43
C GLY A 617 18.10 18.90 -5.11
N ALA A 618 18.27 18.03 -4.10
CA ALA A 618 18.82 18.41 -2.80
C ALA A 618 20.34 18.58 -2.83
N LEU A 619 21.08 17.65 -3.43
CA LEU A 619 22.55 17.68 -3.50
C LEU A 619 23.06 18.92 -4.26
N ARG A 620 22.31 19.40 -5.27
CA ARG A 620 22.63 20.65 -5.98
C ARG A 620 22.72 21.87 -5.06
N GLN A 621 22.06 21.82 -3.90
CA GLN A 621 21.99 22.93 -2.95
C GLN A 621 22.98 22.79 -1.79
N CYS A 622 23.84 21.76 -1.79
CA CYS A 622 24.85 21.53 -0.75
C CYS A 622 26.21 22.16 -1.15
N PRO A 623 26.63 23.30 -0.56
CA PRO A 623 27.73 24.12 -1.10
C PRO A 623 29.14 23.57 -0.84
N LYS A 624 29.31 22.61 0.08
CA LYS A 624 30.60 22.04 0.47
C LYS A 624 30.71 20.53 0.19
N LEU A 625 29.78 19.98 -0.57
CA LEU A 625 29.76 18.57 -0.91
C LEU A 625 30.99 18.22 -1.77
N GLU A 626 31.74 17.21 -1.32
CA GLU A 626 33.03 16.77 -1.90
C GLU A 626 32.91 15.33 -2.45
N GLU A 627 32.19 14.43 -1.76
CA GLU A 627 32.07 13.01 -2.10
C GLU A 627 30.61 12.55 -2.08
N VAL A 628 30.19 11.90 -3.16
CA VAL A 628 28.86 11.27 -3.30
C VAL A 628 29.04 9.81 -3.71
N LEU A 629 28.57 8.90 -2.86
CA LEU A 629 28.62 7.46 -3.10
C LEU A 629 27.23 6.89 -3.26
N LEU A 630 26.99 6.34 -4.44
CA LEU A 630 25.72 5.76 -4.88
C LEU A 630 26.02 4.37 -5.46
N GLY A 631 25.07 3.44 -5.50
CA GLY A 631 25.31 2.13 -6.13
C GLY A 631 24.72 0.94 -5.38
N ASP A 632 24.64 -0.22 -6.05
CA ASP A 632 24.02 -1.47 -5.57
C ASP A 632 22.59 -1.33 -5.00
N ASP A 633 21.75 -0.48 -5.61
CA ASP A 633 20.32 -0.51 -5.37
C ASP A 633 19.73 -1.75 -6.09
N CYS A 634 19.65 -2.87 -5.37
CA CYS A 634 19.51 -4.25 -5.86
C CYS A 634 18.26 -4.60 -6.71
N ASN A 635 17.50 -3.63 -7.24
CA ASN A 635 16.23 -3.90 -7.94
C ASN A 635 16.08 -3.29 -9.34
N ILE A 636 17.13 -2.68 -9.91
CA ILE A 636 17.05 -2.03 -11.23
C ILE A 636 17.87 -2.80 -12.29
N PRO A 637 17.26 -3.22 -13.42
CA PRO A 637 17.96 -3.84 -14.55
C PRO A 637 19.12 -2.96 -15.05
N ARG A 638 20.22 -3.57 -15.50
CA ARG A 638 21.43 -2.84 -15.96
C ARG A 638 21.15 -1.77 -17.03
N ALA A 639 20.11 -1.96 -17.85
CA ALA A 639 19.72 -1.03 -18.92
C ALA A 639 19.09 0.27 -18.40
N ASP A 640 18.46 0.26 -17.21
CA ASP A 640 17.71 1.39 -16.65
C ASP A 640 18.53 2.19 -15.62
N ARG A 641 19.77 1.75 -15.33
CA ARG A 641 20.67 2.43 -14.37
C ARG A 641 21.07 3.82 -14.84
N SER A 642 21.13 4.07 -16.15
CA SER A 642 21.36 5.40 -16.70
C SER A 642 20.23 6.37 -16.33
N ASP A 643 18.97 5.93 -16.32
CA ASP A 643 17.83 6.80 -15.99
C ASP A 643 17.75 7.15 -14.50
N LEU A 644 18.36 6.33 -13.64
CA LEU A 644 18.51 6.59 -12.21
C LEU A 644 19.66 7.58 -11.93
N TYR A 645 20.84 7.33 -12.50
CA TYR A 645 22.05 8.07 -12.14
C TYR A 645 22.27 9.32 -13.00
N ASN A 646 21.80 9.38 -14.26
CA ASN A 646 21.95 10.57 -15.11
C ASN A 646 21.34 11.83 -14.48
N PRO A 647 20.13 11.83 -13.89
CA PRO A 647 19.60 13.02 -13.22
C PRO A 647 20.47 13.50 -12.05
N ILE A 648 21.13 12.58 -11.34
CA ILE A 648 22.03 12.90 -10.24
C ILE A 648 23.35 13.46 -10.80
N CYS A 649 23.95 12.78 -11.78
CA CYS A 649 25.16 13.25 -12.46
C CYS A 649 24.95 14.62 -13.10
N ASP A 650 23.85 14.82 -13.83
CA ASP A 650 23.47 16.09 -14.45
C ASP A 650 23.24 17.18 -13.40
N ALA A 651 22.65 16.84 -12.25
CA ALA A 651 22.46 17.80 -11.16
C ALA A 651 23.77 18.20 -10.48
N LEU A 652 24.73 17.29 -10.36
CA LEU A 652 26.06 17.55 -9.85
C LEU A 652 26.89 18.40 -10.83
N VAL A 653 26.84 18.08 -12.13
CA VAL A 653 27.50 18.85 -13.20
C VAL A 653 26.91 20.27 -13.34
N ALA A 654 25.60 20.43 -13.16
CA ALA A 654 24.92 21.72 -13.35
C ALA A 654 24.97 22.67 -12.13
N GLY A 655 25.44 22.24 -10.95
CA GLY A 655 25.36 23.10 -9.76
C GLY A 655 26.20 22.75 -8.54
N ALA A 656 27.03 21.69 -8.56
CA ALA A 656 27.89 21.32 -7.44
C ALA A 656 29.39 21.38 -7.82
N PRO A 657 29.98 22.57 -8.04
CA PRO A 657 31.32 22.75 -8.61
C PRO A 657 32.49 22.24 -7.74
N ARG A 658 32.21 21.60 -6.60
CA ARG A 658 33.20 21.11 -5.62
C ARG A 658 33.17 19.60 -5.38
N VAL A 659 32.24 18.88 -5.98
CA VAL A 659 32.19 17.42 -5.87
C VAL A 659 33.36 16.83 -6.66
N GLN A 660 34.31 16.24 -5.94
CA GLN A 660 35.56 15.70 -6.49
C GLN A 660 35.42 14.24 -6.91
N THR A 661 34.47 13.52 -6.31
CA THR A 661 34.30 12.07 -6.56
C THR A 661 32.83 11.70 -6.51
N VAL A 662 32.34 11.12 -7.60
CA VAL A 662 31.04 10.46 -7.68
C VAL A 662 31.31 9.00 -7.99
N SER A 663 31.26 8.15 -6.98
CA SER A 663 31.50 6.72 -7.17
C SER A 663 30.16 5.99 -7.24
N VAL A 664 29.89 5.41 -8.41
CA VAL A 664 28.74 4.51 -8.61
C VAL A 664 29.23 3.06 -8.55
N VAL A 665 28.98 2.38 -7.43
CA VAL A 665 29.39 0.98 -7.23
C VAL A 665 28.30 0.07 -7.76
N CYS A 666 28.55 -0.60 -8.89
CA CYS A 666 27.61 -1.56 -9.48
C CYS A 666 28.30 -2.91 -9.55
N SER A 667 27.83 -3.93 -8.83
CA SER A 667 28.30 -5.33 -8.87
C SER A 667 29.38 -5.65 -9.95
N GLY A 668 30.64 -5.36 -9.62
CA GLY A 668 31.84 -5.66 -10.42
C GLY A 668 32.45 -4.53 -11.27
N LEU A 669 31.87 -3.33 -11.36
CA LEU A 669 32.44 -2.18 -12.10
C LEU A 669 32.32 -0.88 -11.30
N THR A 670 33.43 -0.16 -11.16
CA THR A 670 33.49 1.19 -10.58
C THR A 670 33.54 2.21 -11.72
N PHE A 671 32.56 3.11 -11.79
CA PHE A 671 32.64 4.30 -12.64
C PHE A 671 33.03 5.48 -11.75
N LEU A 672 34.11 6.18 -12.14
CA LEU A 672 34.67 7.36 -11.45
C LEU A 672 34.24 8.65 -12.12
#